data_AF-A0A9P7GMI7-F1
#
_entry.id   AF-A0A9P7GMI7-F1
#
_cell.length_a   1.000
_cell.length_b   1.000
_cell.length_c   1.000
_cell.angle_alpha   90.00
_cell.angle_beta   90.00
_cell.angle_gamma   90.00
#
_symmetry.space_group_name_H-M   'P 1'
#
loop_
_entity.id
_entity.type
_entity.pdbx_description
1 polymer ?
#
loop_
_entity_poly.entity_id
_entity_poly.type
_entity_poly.pdbx_seq_one_letter_code
_entity_poly.pdbx_strand_id
1 'polypeptide(L)'
;MESLFAKVKEAIPKGIEHARAEVIGIINPNRRHDQPEEIAEDELRAQINAGHRFKSFAGERTNNDVKWHIDGHDYMWALSEMLENAQEVIFILDWWLTPELYLRRPAAHYPEWRLDRILKRKAEKGVKSECADPNLGYANDVDEFGPYQAHSRRPTPQHQMYAPPRPYRRKRQRAILVAPRKSIADIIRLPRTWHVMLMVLQVVVVDNHYAAIGGLDLCFGRWDTHTHPLADVHPTDFSRTLFPGQDYNNARVMDFKEVYNYASNTLSILDTGRMPWHDVHMTLVGPAVLDIVQHFVERWNEIKKRKYRNDNEFVWLGLPHDVDAAPNEPVARHPHLHRWRAIGHKYKQRWHGMTEGIDRDRGFYQPRPKNCKVQVVRSVSDWSHGVLPETSIQNAYIQLIEEAKYYIYIENQFFISATKSGEQVKNLIAQALVQRILRAAHEGAKFKVVVCLPEVPGFAGDVKTESSLKIIMAAQYRTMNRGGSSIYEQIRNHGYDPKDYIRFYHLRSYDRINAPMASYISKIEQNSGVTFHEAQVALARQWIGQDPQSTQKEVTLTLPSVTGEGIVVSGKTAARTVTVPIPESEELARATVARFERGADGLRGDEPVSDTVAQHMLSDRTSLLQEKWLGTPEEEHNA
;
A
#
# COMPACT_ATOMS: atom_id res chain seq x y z
N MET A 1 -31.79 16.69 -34.69
CA MET A 1 -32.54 16.71 -33.41
C MET A 1 -33.13 15.34 -33.05
N GLU A 2 -33.65 14.57 -34.01
CA GLU A 2 -34.27 13.26 -33.75
C GLU A 2 -33.33 12.20 -33.11
N SER A 3 -32.03 12.18 -33.45
CA SER A 3 -31.08 11.24 -32.82
C SER A 3 -30.71 11.58 -31.38
N LEU A 4 -30.88 12.85 -30.95
CA LEU A 4 -30.67 13.29 -29.57
C LEU A 4 -31.88 12.92 -28.71
N PHE A 5 -33.09 13.12 -29.24
CA PHE A 5 -34.33 12.71 -28.58
C PHE A 5 -34.46 11.19 -28.42
N ALA A 6 -33.99 10.40 -29.39
CA ALA A 6 -33.93 8.94 -29.28
C ALA A 6 -32.99 8.47 -28.16
N LYS A 7 -31.79 9.05 -28.07
CA LYS A 7 -30.81 8.77 -27.00
C LYS A 7 -31.33 9.19 -25.61
N VAL A 8 -32.06 10.30 -25.52
CA VAL A 8 -32.70 10.75 -24.28
C VAL A 8 -33.86 9.83 -23.88
N LYS A 9 -34.68 9.36 -24.84
CA LYS A 9 -35.78 8.41 -24.58
C LYS A 9 -35.30 7.04 -24.08
N GLU A 10 -34.15 6.55 -24.56
CA GLU A 10 -33.53 5.31 -24.04
C GLU A 10 -32.85 5.51 -22.67
N ALA A 11 -32.38 6.71 -22.36
CA ALA A 11 -31.66 7.01 -21.13
C ALA A 11 -32.60 7.25 -19.91
N ILE A 12 -33.82 7.74 -20.13
CA ILE A 12 -34.79 8.06 -19.07
C ILE A 12 -35.23 6.82 -18.26
N PRO A 13 -35.65 5.68 -18.88
CA PRO A 13 -36.02 4.48 -18.15
C PRO A 13 -34.85 3.91 -17.35
N LYS A 14 -33.65 3.89 -17.97
CA LYS A 14 -32.40 3.47 -17.31
C LYS A 14 -32.07 4.36 -16.11
N GLY A 15 -32.28 5.68 -16.20
CA GLY A 15 -32.06 6.63 -15.11
C GLY A 15 -33.01 6.42 -13.92
N ILE A 16 -34.29 6.11 -14.20
CA ILE A 16 -35.32 5.86 -13.16
C ILE A 16 -35.09 4.51 -12.48
N GLU A 17 -34.78 3.44 -13.23
CA GLU A 17 -34.39 2.15 -12.66
C GLU A 17 -33.11 2.26 -11.81
N HIS A 18 -32.13 3.07 -12.26
CA HIS A 18 -30.89 3.30 -11.52
C HIS A 18 -31.15 4.00 -10.18
N ALA A 19 -31.97 5.06 -10.18
CA ALA A 19 -32.32 5.80 -8.97
C ALA A 19 -33.14 4.93 -7.99
N ARG A 20 -34.07 4.11 -8.50
CA ARG A 20 -34.83 3.14 -7.69
C ARG A 20 -33.90 2.09 -7.07
N ALA A 21 -32.98 1.53 -7.87
CA ALA A 21 -31.99 0.61 -7.38
C ALA A 21 -31.11 1.27 -6.30
N GLU A 22 -30.67 2.53 -6.48
CA GLU A 22 -29.88 3.27 -5.47
C GLU A 22 -30.60 3.37 -4.12
N VAL A 23 -31.84 3.84 -4.11
CA VAL A 23 -32.66 3.94 -2.89
C VAL A 23 -32.82 2.57 -2.21
N ILE A 24 -33.07 1.51 -2.99
CA ILE A 24 -33.29 0.16 -2.45
C ILE A 24 -32.08 -0.38 -1.69
N GLY A 25 -30.83 -0.04 -2.02
CA GLY A 25 -29.67 -0.52 -1.22
C GLY A 25 -28.90 0.53 -0.46
N ILE A 26 -29.48 1.70 -0.30
CA ILE A 26 -29.32 2.43 0.96
C ILE A 26 -30.13 1.72 2.07
N ILE A 27 -31.29 1.14 1.72
CA ILE A 27 -32.21 0.48 2.66
C ILE A 27 -31.85 -1.01 2.88
N ASN A 28 -31.48 -1.74 1.82
CA ASN A 28 -31.02 -3.13 1.85
C ASN A 28 -29.66 -3.26 1.13
N PRO A 29 -28.53 -3.17 1.85
CA PRO A 29 -27.19 -3.34 1.27
C PRO A 29 -27.00 -4.70 0.57
N ASN A 30 -27.78 -5.71 0.99
CA ASN A 30 -27.74 -7.08 0.47
C ASN A 30 -28.87 -7.37 -0.53
N ARG A 31 -29.50 -6.35 -1.13
CA ARG A 31 -30.61 -6.47 -2.11
C ARG A 31 -30.34 -7.31 -3.37
N ARG A 32 -29.17 -7.94 -3.45
CA ARG A 32 -28.66 -8.76 -4.56
C ARG A 32 -28.40 -10.20 -4.10
N HIS A 33 -29.08 -10.57 -3.01
CA HIS A 33 -29.09 -11.88 -2.38
C HIS A 33 -30.56 -12.29 -2.12
N ASP A 34 -31.48 -11.80 -2.95
CA ASP A 34 -32.93 -11.93 -2.74
C ASP A 34 -33.53 -12.98 -3.68
N GLN A 35 -32.84 -13.35 -4.77
CA GLN A 35 -33.31 -14.40 -5.67
C GLN A 35 -33.09 -15.79 -5.04
N PRO A 36 -33.99 -16.77 -5.29
CA PRO A 36 -33.84 -18.12 -4.75
C PRO A 36 -32.48 -18.77 -5.05
N GLU A 37 -31.96 -18.54 -6.26
CA GLU A 37 -30.62 -19.00 -6.65
C GLU A 37 -29.53 -18.35 -5.79
N GLU A 38 -29.54 -17.01 -5.65
CA GLU A 38 -28.55 -16.27 -4.86
C GLU A 38 -28.56 -16.69 -3.38
N ILE A 39 -29.76 -16.88 -2.81
CA ILE A 39 -29.94 -17.38 -1.44
C ILE A 39 -29.31 -18.76 -1.28
N ALA A 40 -29.57 -19.69 -2.21
CA ALA A 40 -29.00 -21.03 -2.16
C ALA A 40 -27.46 -21.00 -2.27
N GLU A 41 -26.90 -20.12 -3.10
CA GLU A 41 -25.46 -19.95 -3.20
C GLU A 41 -24.84 -19.39 -1.90
N ASP A 42 -25.51 -18.44 -1.24
CA ASP A 42 -25.05 -17.88 0.03
C ASP A 42 -25.16 -18.87 1.18
N GLU A 43 -26.23 -19.65 1.25
CA GLU A 43 -26.38 -20.74 2.21
C GLU A 43 -25.25 -21.76 2.06
N LEU A 44 -24.92 -22.12 0.81
CA LEU A 44 -23.80 -23.01 0.52
C LEU A 44 -22.46 -22.43 0.97
N ARG A 45 -22.18 -21.16 0.68
CA ARG A 45 -20.97 -20.46 1.17
C ARG A 45 -20.92 -20.40 2.69
N ALA A 46 -22.05 -20.09 3.35
CA ALA A 46 -22.13 -20.03 4.80
C ALA A 46 -21.86 -21.40 5.45
N GLN A 47 -22.37 -22.48 4.86
CA GLN A 47 -22.08 -23.86 5.31
C GLN A 47 -20.60 -24.21 5.15
N ILE A 48 -20.00 -23.88 4.00
CA ILE A 48 -18.56 -24.08 3.76
C ILE A 48 -17.75 -23.33 4.81
N ASN A 49 -18.01 -22.04 4.98
CA ASN A 49 -17.30 -21.19 5.94
C ASN A 49 -17.45 -21.73 7.37
N ALA A 50 -18.67 -22.11 7.79
CA ALA A 50 -18.92 -22.66 9.13
C ALA A 50 -18.13 -23.96 9.42
N GLY A 51 -17.75 -24.71 8.37
CA GLY A 51 -16.91 -25.91 8.48
C GLY A 51 -15.43 -25.63 8.75
N HIS A 52 -14.97 -24.37 8.66
CA HIS A 52 -13.56 -24.02 8.81
C HIS A 52 -13.29 -23.18 10.06
N ARG A 53 -12.06 -23.28 10.55
CA ARG A 53 -11.53 -22.38 11.58
C ARG A 53 -11.73 -20.92 11.15
N PHE A 54 -12.09 -20.06 12.10
CA PHE A 54 -12.39 -18.64 11.91
C PHE A 54 -13.59 -18.30 11.00
N LYS A 55 -14.36 -19.31 10.57
CA LYS A 55 -15.40 -19.16 9.55
C LYS A 55 -14.86 -18.63 8.21
N SER A 56 -13.64 -19.04 7.85
CA SER A 56 -13.01 -18.63 6.59
C SER A 56 -13.56 -19.41 5.39
N PHE A 57 -13.54 -18.80 4.21
CA PHE A 57 -13.78 -19.51 2.95
C PHE A 57 -12.76 -20.64 2.69
N ALA A 58 -11.57 -20.54 3.27
CA ALA A 58 -10.47 -21.49 3.10
C ALA A 58 -10.22 -22.32 4.37
N GLY A 59 -9.91 -23.60 4.20
CA GLY A 59 -9.42 -24.48 5.26
C GLY A 59 -7.93 -24.28 5.56
N GLU A 60 -7.43 -24.92 6.63
CA GLU A 60 -5.99 -24.93 6.93
C GLU A 60 -5.24 -25.82 5.92
N ARG A 61 -4.15 -25.29 5.35
CA ARG A 61 -3.26 -25.96 4.42
C ARG A 61 -1.95 -26.31 5.08
N THR A 62 -1.46 -27.54 4.89
CA THR A 62 -0.11 -27.96 5.28
C THR A 62 0.86 -27.82 4.10
N ASN A 63 2.16 -28.00 4.36
CA ASN A 63 3.21 -28.03 3.33
C ASN A 63 3.44 -26.69 2.62
N ASN A 64 3.38 -25.57 3.35
CA ASN A 64 3.67 -24.24 2.80
C ASN A 64 5.03 -23.72 3.28
N ASP A 65 5.89 -23.29 2.36
CA ASP A 65 7.04 -22.45 2.71
C ASP A 65 6.57 -20.99 2.76
N VAL A 66 6.73 -20.35 3.92
CA VAL A 66 6.41 -18.94 4.15
C VAL A 66 7.68 -18.22 4.59
N LYS A 67 8.01 -17.13 3.90
CA LYS A 67 9.07 -16.22 4.30
C LYS A 67 8.44 -14.87 4.62
N TRP A 68 8.55 -14.44 5.87
CA TRP A 68 8.21 -13.08 6.26
C TRP A 68 9.36 -12.13 5.93
N HIS A 69 9.01 -10.88 5.63
CA HIS A 69 9.91 -9.77 5.34
C HIS A 69 9.50 -8.60 6.21
N ILE A 70 10.49 -7.89 6.75
CA ILE A 70 10.30 -6.61 7.42
C ILE A 70 10.84 -5.56 6.45
N ASP A 71 10.08 -4.49 6.26
CA ASP A 71 10.36 -3.42 5.30
C ASP A 71 10.34 -3.86 3.82
N GLY A 72 10.51 -2.88 2.93
CA GLY A 72 10.35 -3.06 1.49
C GLY A 72 11.55 -3.68 0.77
N HIS A 73 12.78 -3.56 1.30
CA HIS A 73 14.00 -3.98 0.59
C HIS A 73 13.99 -5.46 0.19
N ASP A 74 13.95 -6.37 1.17
CA ASP A 74 14.03 -7.81 0.93
C ASP A 74 12.76 -8.33 0.26
N TYR A 75 11.62 -7.73 0.61
CA TYR A 75 10.33 -8.05 0.01
C TYR A 75 10.30 -7.75 -1.49
N MET A 76 10.65 -6.53 -1.89
CA MET A 76 10.63 -6.12 -3.30
C MET A 76 11.72 -6.82 -4.10
N TRP A 77 12.86 -7.17 -3.48
CA TRP A 77 13.84 -8.05 -4.10
C TRP A 77 13.25 -9.43 -4.43
N ALA A 78 12.66 -10.10 -3.44
CA ALA A 78 12.03 -11.41 -3.66
C ALA A 78 10.90 -11.35 -4.69
N LEU A 79 10.08 -10.29 -4.64
CA LEU A 79 9.01 -10.06 -5.60
C LEU A 79 9.56 -9.88 -7.02
N SER A 80 10.66 -9.15 -7.18
CA SER A 80 11.29 -8.95 -8.49
C SER A 80 11.74 -10.27 -9.12
N GLU A 81 12.25 -11.22 -8.32
CA GLU A 81 12.63 -12.56 -8.78
C GLU A 81 11.39 -13.39 -9.14
N MET A 82 10.32 -13.30 -8.35
CA MET A 82 9.05 -13.95 -8.66
C MET A 82 8.50 -13.47 -10.02
N LEU A 83 8.46 -12.15 -10.23
CA LEU A 83 7.94 -11.55 -11.47
C LEU A 83 8.82 -11.90 -12.68
N GLU A 84 10.16 -11.87 -12.53
CA GLU A 84 11.07 -12.21 -13.62
C GLU A 84 10.92 -13.68 -14.05
N ASN A 85 10.65 -14.58 -13.11
CA ASN A 85 10.48 -16.01 -13.38
C ASN A 85 9.08 -16.40 -13.89
N ALA A 86 8.12 -15.47 -13.96
CA ALA A 86 6.76 -15.77 -14.41
C ALA A 86 6.73 -16.40 -15.82
N GLN A 87 5.94 -17.44 -16.04
CA GLN A 87 5.87 -18.16 -17.32
C GLN A 87 4.50 -18.09 -17.97
N GLU A 88 3.42 -17.94 -17.19
CA GLU A 88 2.05 -17.97 -17.68
C GLU A 88 1.30 -16.71 -17.29
N VAL A 89 1.26 -16.39 -16.00
CA VAL A 89 0.38 -15.34 -15.47
C VAL A 89 0.90 -14.65 -14.22
N ILE A 90 0.65 -13.34 -14.16
CA ILE A 90 0.86 -12.49 -12.99
C ILE A 90 -0.48 -11.87 -12.60
N PHE A 91 -0.92 -12.09 -11.37
CA PHE A 91 -2.08 -11.44 -10.78
C PHE A 91 -1.63 -10.38 -9.78
N ILE A 92 -2.15 -9.16 -9.88
CA ILE A 92 -1.85 -8.07 -8.95
C ILE A 92 -3.15 -7.48 -8.42
N LEU A 93 -3.32 -7.46 -7.10
CA LEU A 93 -4.31 -6.63 -6.41
C LEU A 93 -3.53 -5.64 -5.56
N ASP A 94 -3.84 -4.37 -5.69
CA ASP A 94 -3.09 -3.32 -5.02
C ASP A 94 -4.03 -2.17 -4.66
N TRP A 95 -3.82 -1.51 -3.52
CA TRP A 95 -4.58 -0.30 -3.18
C TRP A 95 -4.09 0.91 -3.97
N TRP A 96 -2.79 0.96 -4.23
CA TRP A 96 -2.15 1.98 -5.05
C TRP A 96 -0.93 1.41 -5.75
N LEU A 97 -1.02 1.33 -7.08
CA LEU A 97 0.07 0.89 -7.93
C LEU A 97 0.80 2.07 -8.58
N THR A 98 2.12 2.11 -8.46
CA THR A 98 2.99 3.01 -9.23
C THR A 98 3.89 2.19 -10.17
N PRO A 99 3.58 2.14 -11.48
CA PRO A 99 4.35 1.35 -12.44
C PRO A 99 5.84 1.71 -12.49
N GLU A 100 6.20 2.96 -12.18
CA GLU A 100 7.57 3.47 -12.22
C GLU A 100 8.38 3.16 -10.94
N LEU A 101 7.82 2.39 -10.00
CA LEU A 101 8.53 1.95 -8.80
C LEU A 101 9.70 1.00 -9.16
N TYR A 102 10.88 1.28 -8.60
CA TYR A 102 12.03 0.39 -8.63
C TYR A 102 11.95 -0.65 -7.51
N LEU A 103 11.95 -1.93 -7.88
CA LEU A 103 11.92 -3.04 -6.93
C LEU A 103 13.31 -3.39 -6.36
N ARG A 104 14.39 -2.99 -7.05
CA ARG A 104 15.78 -3.13 -6.61
C ARG A 104 16.49 -1.79 -6.67
N ARG A 105 17.37 -1.52 -5.71
CA ARG A 105 18.03 -0.22 -5.52
C ARG A 105 19.49 -0.37 -5.11
N PRO A 106 20.36 0.62 -5.36
CA PRO A 106 20.10 1.92 -6.02
C PRO A 106 19.63 1.81 -7.48
N ALA A 107 18.76 2.73 -7.92
CA ALA A 107 18.13 2.65 -9.25
C ALA A 107 19.14 2.76 -10.40
N ALA A 108 20.27 3.44 -10.18
CA ALA A 108 21.35 3.57 -11.17
C ALA A 108 22.02 2.22 -11.53
N HIS A 109 22.10 1.29 -10.58
CA HIS A 109 22.68 -0.04 -10.80
C HIS A 109 21.67 -1.09 -11.25
N TYR A 110 20.38 -0.81 -11.05
CA TYR A 110 19.28 -1.73 -11.33
C TYR A 110 18.17 -1.13 -12.23
N PRO A 111 18.52 -0.44 -13.33
CA PRO A 111 17.54 0.29 -14.15
C PRO A 111 16.46 -0.62 -14.75
N GLU A 112 16.76 -1.90 -14.99
CA GLU A 112 15.85 -2.90 -15.54
C GLU A 112 14.79 -3.40 -14.55
N TRP A 113 14.96 -3.15 -13.25
CA TRP A 113 14.08 -3.67 -12.19
C TRP A 113 12.93 -2.73 -11.81
N ARG A 114 12.61 -1.77 -12.69
CA ARG A 114 11.40 -0.95 -12.61
C ARG A 114 10.17 -1.81 -12.96
N LEU A 115 9.10 -1.72 -12.17
CA LEU A 115 7.95 -2.62 -12.24
C LEU A 115 7.33 -2.68 -13.65
N ASP A 116 7.08 -1.53 -14.27
CA ASP A 116 6.59 -1.40 -15.64
C ASP A 116 7.49 -2.11 -16.67
N ARG A 117 8.81 -2.01 -16.53
CA ARG A 117 9.79 -2.64 -17.42
C ARG A 117 9.78 -4.16 -17.26
N ILE A 118 9.57 -4.67 -16.04
CA ILE A 118 9.38 -6.10 -15.79
C ILE A 118 8.10 -6.58 -16.46
N LEU A 119 6.96 -5.96 -16.15
CA LEU A 119 5.66 -6.35 -16.69
C LEU A 119 5.65 -6.30 -18.22
N LYS A 120 6.25 -5.26 -18.82
CA LYS A 120 6.37 -5.12 -20.28
C LYS A 120 7.15 -6.28 -20.91
N ARG A 121 8.37 -6.56 -20.44
CA ARG A 121 9.19 -7.64 -21.02
C ARG A 121 8.59 -9.02 -20.79
N LYS A 122 7.84 -9.22 -19.70
CA LYS A 122 7.10 -10.47 -19.46
C LYS A 122 5.90 -10.60 -20.41
N ALA A 123 5.17 -9.51 -20.65
CA ALA A 123 4.08 -9.48 -21.62
C ALA A 123 4.57 -9.73 -23.07
N GLU A 124 5.73 -9.18 -23.45
CA GLU A 124 6.38 -9.44 -24.74
C GLU A 124 6.79 -10.91 -24.91
N LYS A 125 7.14 -11.60 -23.82
CA LYS A 125 7.40 -13.05 -23.78
C LYS A 125 6.11 -13.90 -23.72
N GLY A 126 4.93 -13.28 -23.76
CA GLY A 126 3.62 -13.95 -23.78
C GLY A 126 2.96 -14.18 -22.42
N VAL A 127 3.59 -13.78 -21.32
CA VAL A 127 3.01 -13.86 -19.96
C VAL A 127 1.84 -12.90 -19.84
N LYS A 128 0.71 -13.35 -19.30
CA LYS A 128 -0.46 -12.49 -19.05
C LYS A 128 -0.31 -11.76 -17.72
N SER A 129 -0.61 -10.46 -17.66
CA SER A 129 -0.67 -9.76 -16.37
C SER A 129 -2.06 -9.16 -16.18
N GLU A 130 -2.76 -9.61 -15.14
CA GLU A 130 -4.09 -9.13 -14.76
C GLU A 130 -3.96 -8.36 -13.45
N CYS A 131 -4.27 -7.06 -13.46
CA CYS A 131 -4.20 -6.19 -12.30
C CYS A 131 -5.59 -5.66 -11.94
N ALA A 132 -5.99 -5.69 -10.67
CA ALA A 132 -7.19 -5.03 -10.20
C ALA A 132 -6.83 -3.98 -9.15
N ASP A 133 -7.01 -2.71 -9.52
CA ASP A 133 -6.72 -1.55 -8.67
C ASP A 133 -8.05 -0.77 -8.46
N PRO A 134 -8.53 -0.61 -7.22
CA PRO A 134 -9.76 0.13 -6.91
C PRO A 134 -9.66 1.64 -7.24
N ASN A 135 -8.46 2.15 -7.50
CA ASN A 135 -7.99 3.52 -7.38
C ASN A 135 -7.08 3.99 -8.55
N LEU A 136 -6.96 3.27 -9.66
CA LEU A 136 -6.08 3.68 -10.79
C LEU A 136 -6.50 4.97 -11.55
N GLY A 137 -7.27 5.86 -10.93
CA GLY A 137 -7.53 7.24 -11.35
C GLY A 137 -7.07 8.30 -10.36
N TYR A 138 -6.50 7.95 -9.19
CA TYR A 138 -6.07 8.93 -8.19
C TYR A 138 -4.78 9.67 -8.56
N ALA A 139 -4.09 9.24 -9.61
CA ALA A 139 -2.87 9.92 -10.06
C ALA A 139 -3.09 11.39 -10.47
N ASN A 140 -4.35 11.77 -10.78
CA ASN A 140 -4.72 13.10 -11.26
C ASN A 140 -5.63 13.89 -10.29
N ASP A 141 -5.93 13.36 -9.10
CA ASP A 141 -6.85 14.00 -8.13
C ASP A 141 -6.19 14.13 -6.73
N VAL A 142 -4.87 14.37 -6.68
CA VAL A 142 -4.16 14.70 -5.44
C VAL A 142 -4.50 16.09 -4.88
N ASP A 143 -5.31 16.87 -5.60
CA ASP A 143 -5.86 18.15 -5.11
C ASP A 143 -7.10 18.00 -4.20
N GLU A 144 -7.82 16.87 -4.22
CA GLU A 144 -9.10 16.74 -3.49
C GLU A 144 -9.04 15.87 -2.21
N PHE A 145 -7.87 15.33 -1.87
CA PHE A 145 -7.61 14.73 -0.55
C PHE A 145 -6.68 15.55 0.36
N GLY A 146 -6.24 16.73 -0.09
CA GLY A 146 -5.87 17.84 0.80
C GLY A 146 -7.12 18.54 1.33
N PRO A 147 -7.19 18.95 2.60
CA PRO A 147 -8.40 19.52 3.16
C PRO A 147 -8.67 20.92 2.57
N TYR A 148 -9.90 21.12 2.09
CA TYR A 148 -10.68 22.37 2.13
C TYR A 148 -9.86 23.65 2.38
N GLN A 149 -9.31 24.23 1.31
CA GLN A 149 -9.13 25.67 1.27
C GLN A 149 -10.46 26.33 0.90
N ALA A 150 -11.23 26.71 1.92
CA ALA A 150 -12.33 27.65 1.76
C ALA A 150 -11.77 29.03 1.36
N HIS A 151 -11.85 29.38 0.07
CA HIS A 151 -11.72 30.76 -0.38
C HIS A 151 -13.05 31.50 -0.18
N SER A 152 -13.10 32.21 0.95
CA SER A 152 -13.70 33.53 1.15
C SER A 152 -14.40 34.18 -0.05
N ARG A 153 -15.74 34.25 0.01
CA ARG A 153 -16.54 35.37 -0.50
C ARG A 153 -17.74 35.67 0.43
N ARG A 154 -17.54 36.68 1.30
CA ARG A 154 -18.47 37.58 2.03
C ARG A 154 -19.69 37.02 2.81
N PRO A 155 -20.12 37.71 3.90
CA PRO A 155 -21.00 37.15 4.91
C PRO A 155 -22.47 37.51 4.67
N THR A 156 -23.37 36.58 4.99
CA THR A 156 -24.74 36.91 5.41
C THR A 156 -25.13 36.03 6.60
N PRO A 157 -25.81 36.60 7.63
CA PRO A 157 -26.16 35.87 8.83
C PRO A 157 -27.50 35.12 8.65
N GLN A 158 -27.75 34.19 9.56
CA GLN A 158 -29.06 33.59 9.94
C GLN A 158 -29.39 32.18 9.41
N HIS A 159 -29.55 31.29 10.40
CA HIS A 159 -30.45 30.13 10.48
C HIS A 159 -30.34 29.04 9.40
N GLN A 160 -29.81 27.86 9.78
CA GLN A 160 -30.59 26.61 9.85
C GLN A 160 -29.70 25.42 10.29
N MET A 161 -29.93 24.97 11.52
CA MET A 161 -29.74 23.58 11.92
C MET A 161 -30.71 22.68 11.12
N TYR A 162 -30.31 21.43 10.91
CA TYR A 162 -31.09 20.31 10.34
C TYR A 162 -31.51 20.41 8.86
N ALA A 163 -30.71 19.79 7.98
CA ALA A 163 -31.18 19.21 6.72
C ALA A 163 -30.40 17.93 6.39
N PRO A 164 -31.05 16.85 5.92
CA PRO A 164 -30.39 15.58 5.61
C PRO A 164 -29.48 15.72 4.37
N PRO A 165 -28.33 15.02 4.32
CA PRO A 165 -27.41 15.10 3.20
C PRO A 165 -28.03 14.56 1.90
N ARG A 166 -27.85 15.30 0.80
CA ARG A 166 -28.24 14.96 -0.59
C ARG A 166 -27.46 13.74 -1.13
N PRO A 167 -27.97 13.03 -2.16
CA PRO A 167 -27.62 11.64 -2.44
C PRO A 167 -26.21 11.40 -2.99
N TYR A 168 -25.57 10.36 -2.43
CA TYR A 168 -24.25 9.82 -2.76
C TYR A 168 -24.25 9.14 -4.15
N ARG A 169 -23.46 9.65 -5.11
CA ARG A 169 -23.21 9.03 -6.44
C ARG A 169 -21.99 8.09 -6.42
N ARG A 170 -22.09 6.89 -6.97
CA ARG A 170 -21.09 5.80 -6.90
C ARG A 170 -19.66 6.15 -7.36
N LYS A 171 -18.65 5.64 -6.64
CA LYS A 171 -17.20 5.65 -6.97
C LYS A 171 -16.78 4.40 -7.78
N ARG A 172 -15.69 4.50 -8.58
CA ARG A 172 -15.34 3.53 -9.65
C ARG A 172 -14.06 2.69 -9.38
N GLN A 173 -14.21 1.42 -8.98
CA GLN A 173 -13.16 0.36 -9.04
C GLN A 173 -12.66 0.08 -10.49
N ARG A 174 -11.36 -0.20 -10.72
CA ARG A 174 -10.78 -0.45 -12.05
C ARG A 174 -10.10 -1.83 -12.13
N ALA A 175 -10.07 -2.40 -13.33
CA ALA A 175 -9.26 -3.57 -13.67
C ALA A 175 -8.40 -3.20 -14.89
N ILE A 176 -7.20 -3.77 -14.97
CA ILE A 176 -6.22 -3.55 -16.02
C ILE A 176 -5.74 -4.92 -16.49
N LEU A 177 -5.78 -5.13 -17.80
CA LEU A 177 -5.08 -6.23 -18.43
C LEU A 177 -3.86 -5.64 -19.17
N VAL A 178 -2.66 -6.13 -18.86
CA VAL A 178 -1.47 -5.86 -19.67
C VAL A 178 -1.34 -6.96 -20.71
N ALA A 179 -1.57 -6.62 -21.97
CA ALA A 179 -1.51 -7.52 -23.12
C ALA A 179 -0.59 -6.93 -24.22
N PRO A 180 0.04 -7.77 -25.06
CA PRO A 180 1.10 -7.36 -26.00
C PRO A 180 0.69 -6.36 -27.11
N ARG A 181 -0.55 -5.87 -27.14
CA ARG A 181 -1.08 -5.00 -28.20
C ARG A 181 -1.41 -3.56 -27.77
N LYS A 182 -1.16 -3.14 -26.52
CA LYS A 182 -1.42 -1.77 -26.06
C LYS A 182 -0.16 -1.09 -25.53
N SER A 183 -0.02 0.21 -25.83
CA SER A 183 0.98 1.05 -25.18
C SER A 183 0.54 1.34 -23.75
N ILE A 184 1.48 1.43 -22.80
CA ILE A 184 1.19 1.68 -21.39
C ILE A 184 0.45 3.03 -21.20
N ALA A 185 0.62 4.03 -22.09
CA ALA A 185 -0.14 5.28 -22.00
C ALA A 185 -1.66 5.15 -22.26
N ASP A 186 -2.13 4.09 -22.92
CA ASP A 186 -3.56 3.85 -23.07
C ASP A 186 -4.20 3.35 -21.75
N ILE A 187 -3.38 2.96 -20.77
CA ILE A 187 -3.79 2.51 -19.43
C ILE A 187 -4.21 3.71 -18.53
N ILE A 188 -3.82 4.95 -18.87
CA ILE A 188 -3.84 6.10 -17.93
C ILE A 188 -4.96 7.14 -18.20
N ARG A 189 -5.64 7.13 -19.35
CA ARG A 189 -6.72 8.12 -19.60
C ARG A 189 -8.07 7.63 -19.07
N LEU A 190 -8.83 8.51 -18.37
CA LEU A 190 -10.33 8.61 -18.23
C LEU A 190 -10.84 8.83 -16.76
N PRO A 191 -12.07 9.40 -16.53
CA PRO A 191 -12.29 10.72 -15.89
C PRO A 191 -12.85 10.65 -14.44
N ARG A 192 -12.88 11.83 -13.78
CA ARG A 192 -13.24 12.17 -12.38
C ARG A 192 -14.59 11.63 -11.86
N THR A 193 -14.65 11.24 -10.55
CA THR A 193 -15.77 11.33 -9.54
C THR A 193 -15.89 10.17 -8.49
N TRP A 194 -15.59 10.39 -7.18
CA TRP A 194 -16.52 10.51 -5.99
C TRP A 194 -17.10 9.29 -5.17
N HIS A 195 -16.85 9.13 -3.82
CA HIS A 195 -17.31 8.19 -2.70
C HIS A 195 -16.48 6.97 -2.11
N VAL A 196 -16.02 7.07 -0.84
CA VAL A 196 -14.95 6.31 -0.14
C VAL A 196 -15.37 4.95 0.46
N MET A 197 -14.70 3.87 0.03
CA MET A 197 -14.45 2.62 0.77
C MET A 197 -13.23 1.94 0.09
N LEU A 198 -12.14 1.75 0.84
CA LEU A 198 -10.82 1.40 0.30
C LEU A 198 -10.59 -0.12 0.40
N MET A 199 -10.05 -0.72 -0.65
CA MET A 199 -9.54 -2.10 -0.60
C MET A 199 -8.06 -2.02 -0.22
N VAL A 200 -7.73 -2.37 1.01
CA VAL A 200 -6.41 -2.14 1.65
C VAL A 200 -5.55 -3.41 1.58
N LEU A 201 -5.62 -4.14 0.47
CA LEU A 201 -4.93 -5.42 0.34
C LEU A 201 -3.98 -5.38 -0.85
N GLN A 202 -2.70 -5.66 -0.58
CA GLN A 202 -1.73 -5.96 -1.62
C GLN A 202 -1.55 -7.48 -1.75
N VAL A 203 -1.76 -8.00 -2.97
CA VAL A 203 -1.57 -9.40 -3.36
C VAL A 203 -0.88 -9.45 -4.71
N VAL A 204 0.20 -10.21 -4.81
CA VAL A 204 0.74 -10.64 -6.12
C VAL A 204 0.78 -12.16 -6.17
N VAL A 205 0.24 -12.76 -7.23
CA VAL A 205 0.38 -14.19 -7.50
C VAL A 205 1.05 -14.42 -8.84
N VAL A 206 2.03 -15.31 -8.88
CA VAL A 206 2.73 -15.71 -10.10
C VAL A 206 2.49 -17.19 -10.37
N ASP A 207 1.95 -17.49 -11.56
CA ASP A 207 1.74 -18.83 -12.12
C ASP A 207 0.96 -19.79 -11.20
N ASN A 208 0.05 -19.26 -10.38
CA ASN A 208 -0.65 -20.01 -9.31
C ASN A 208 0.30 -20.79 -8.36
N HIS A 209 1.55 -20.37 -8.28
CA HIS A 209 2.64 -21.10 -7.61
C HIS A 209 3.29 -20.28 -6.50
N TYR A 210 3.60 -19.02 -6.77
CA TYR A 210 4.14 -18.09 -5.78
C TYR A 210 3.08 -17.05 -5.43
N ALA A 211 2.97 -16.67 -4.17
CA ALA A 211 2.18 -15.54 -3.73
C ALA A 211 2.97 -14.60 -2.84
N ALA A 212 2.65 -13.31 -2.89
CA ALA A 212 3.15 -12.26 -2.04
C ALA A 212 1.96 -11.49 -1.46
N ILE A 213 1.93 -11.26 -0.15
CA ILE A 213 0.81 -10.62 0.56
C ILE A 213 1.30 -9.83 1.78
N GLY A 214 0.70 -8.66 2.06
CA GLY A 214 0.96 -7.83 3.25
C GLY A 214 0.40 -6.41 3.14
N GLY A 215 0.96 -5.43 3.87
CA GLY A 215 0.56 -4.01 3.91
C GLY A 215 1.21 -3.00 2.91
N LEU A 216 2.23 -3.41 2.17
CA LEU A 216 3.08 -2.69 1.20
C LEU A 216 2.46 -2.86 -0.16
N ASP A 217 1.77 -1.80 -0.56
CA ASP A 217 1.42 -1.53 -1.94
C ASP A 217 2.68 -1.34 -2.80
N LEU A 218 2.59 -1.67 -4.10
CA LEU A 218 3.65 -1.43 -5.08
C LEU A 218 3.62 0.02 -5.58
N CYS A 219 3.79 0.97 -4.65
CA CYS A 219 3.85 2.41 -4.95
C CYS A 219 4.97 3.14 -4.21
N PHE A 220 5.11 4.43 -4.51
CA PHE A 220 6.14 5.27 -3.92
C PHE A 220 6.04 5.43 -2.40
N GLY A 221 7.22 5.58 -1.78
CA GLY A 221 7.43 5.76 -0.35
C GLY A 221 7.38 4.48 0.49
N ARG A 222 7.16 3.31 -0.15
CA ARG A 222 7.01 2.00 0.54
C ARG A 222 8.29 1.19 0.62
N TRP A 223 9.21 1.38 -0.33
CA TRP A 223 10.51 0.74 -0.24
C TRP A 223 11.27 1.36 0.92
N ASP A 224 11.89 0.53 1.76
CA ASP A 224 12.76 1.00 2.83
C ASP A 224 13.69 -0.14 3.24
N THR A 225 14.74 0.18 3.98
CA THR A 225 15.64 -0.80 4.61
C THR A 225 15.39 -0.83 6.11
N HIS A 226 15.92 -1.86 6.77
CA HIS A 226 15.89 -1.95 8.23
C HIS A 226 16.54 -0.75 8.93
N THR A 227 17.39 0.03 8.28
CA THR A 227 18.01 1.21 8.90
C THR A 227 17.14 2.46 8.81
N HIS A 228 16.04 2.44 8.05
CA HIS A 228 15.07 3.53 7.92
C HIS A 228 15.73 4.90 7.70
N PRO A 229 16.57 5.09 6.67
CA PRO A 229 17.28 6.35 6.44
C PRO A 229 16.31 7.52 6.20
N LEU A 230 16.59 8.65 6.84
CA LEU A 230 15.84 9.90 6.61
C LEU A 230 16.54 10.75 5.56
N ALA A 231 17.87 10.73 5.52
CA ALA A 231 18.66 11.43 4.51
C ALA A 231 18.95 10.51 3.32
N ASP A 232 18.96 11.07 2.11
CA ASP A 232 19.38 10.39 0.88
C ASP A 232 20.03 11.42 -0.05
N VAL A 233 21.17 11.94 0.39
CA VAL A 233 21.94 12.96 -0.32
C VAL A 233 23.37 12.48 -0.51
N HIS A 234 23.83 12.44 -1.75
CA HIS A 234 25.14 11.90 -2.14
C HIS A 234 25.84 12.86 -3.11
N PRO A 235 26.38 14.01 -2.64
CA PRO A 235 26.87 15.07 -3.52
C PRO A 235 28.05 14.65 -4.39
N THR A 236 28.84 13.65 -3.99
CA THR A 236 29.99 13.15 -4.76
C THR A 236 29.66 11.96 -5.65
N ASP A 237 28.52 11.29 -5.44
CA ASP A 237 28.10 10.12 -6.22
C ASP A 237 26.57 9.97 -6.22
N PHE A 238 25.94 10.57 -7.22
CA PHE A 238 24.49 10.56 -7.39
C PHE A 238 23.95 9.14 -7.68
N SER A 239 24.81 8.19 -8.09
CA SER A 239 24.39 6.82 -8.39
C SER A 239 23.94 6.04 -7.15
N ARG A 240 24.33 6.50 -5.95
CA ARG A 240 23.97 5.92 -4.64
C ARG A 240 22.54 6.26 -4.19
N THR A 241 21.87 7.19 -4.88
CA THR A 241 20.51 7.62 -4.55
C THR A 241 19.55 6.44 -4.44
N LEU A 242 18.93 6.29 -3.27
CA LEU A 242 18.00 5.21 -2.97
C LEU A 242 16.56 5.56 -3.32
N PHE A 243 16.14 6.82 -3.19
CA PHE A 243 14.73 7.23 -3.33
C PHE A 243 14.58 8.19 -4.51
N PRO A 244 14.41 7.67 -5.73
CA PRO A 244 14.32 8.50 -6.91
C PRO A 244 12.98 9.22 -7.02
N GLY A 245 12.99 10.50 -7.41
CA GLY A 245 11.75 11.19 -7.77
C GLY A 245 10.84 11.41 -6.55
N GLN A 246 9.54 11.30 -6.80
CA GLN A 246 8.50 11.34 -5.76
C GLN A 246 8.63 10.22 -4.73
N ASP A 247 9.48 9.21 -4.95
CA ASP A 247 9.72 8.17 -3.96
C ASP A 247 10.45 8.68 -2.70
N TYR A 248 11.21 9.79 -2.83
CA TYR A 248 11.64 10.57 -1.68
C TYR A 248 10.47 11.43 -1.19
N ASN A 249 9.73 10.91 -0.20
CA ASN A 249 8.52 11.56 0.28
C ASN A 249 8.48 11.69 1.80
N ASN A 250 7.84 12.77 2.26
CA ASN A 250 7.43 12.93 3.65
C ASN A 250 5.97 13.39 3.69
N ALA A 251 5.06 12.42 3.82
CA ALA A 251 3.63 12.65 3.80
C ALA A 251 3.12 13.59 4.91
N ARG A 252 3.92 13.89 5.94
CA ARG A 252 3.57 14.87 6.99
C ARG A 252 3.87 16.31 6.55
N VAL A 253 4.91 16.50 5.75
CA VAL A 253 5.35 17.79 5.23
C VAL A 253 4.55 18.18 4.00
N MET A 254 4.43 17.24 3.05
CA MET A 254 3.66 17.39 1.83
C MET A 254 3.16 16.04 1.35
N ASP A 255 1.89 15.96 0.94
CA ASP A 255 1.39 14.77 0.25
C ASP A 255 1.92 14.71 -1.19
N PHE A 256 1.82 13.55 -1.82
CA PHE A 256 2.15 13.39 -3.24
C PHE A 256 1.36 14.39 -4.10
N LYS A 257 1.92 14.83 -5.23
CA LYS A 257 1.23 15.73 -6.17
C LYS A 257 1.60 15.34 -7.59
N GLU A 258 0.62 15.40 -8.49
CA GLU A 258 0.83 15.13 -9.92
C GLU A 258 1.68 13.86 -10.15
N VAL A 259 1.29 12.72 -9.58
CA VAL A 259 2.16 11.52 -9.51
C VAL A 259 2.55 10.94 -10.88
N TYR A 260 1.88 11.37 -11.95
CA TYR A 260 2.30 11.10 -13.33
C TYR A 260 3.61 11.80 -13.70
N ASN A 261 3.97 12.89 -13.03
CA ASN A 261 5.27 13.57 -13.07
C ASN A 261 6.20 12.94 -12.01
N TYR A 262 6.40 11.63 -12.09
CA TYR A 262 7.06 10.83 -11.04
C TYR A 262 8.50 11.21 -10.74
N ALA A 263 9.19 11.85 -11.68
CA ALA A 263 10.56 12.33 -11.51
C ALA A 263 10.65 13.71 -10.82
N SER A 264 9.51 14.38 -10.59
CA SER A 264 9.49 15.62 -9.82
C SER A 264 9.69 15.34 -8.33
N ASN A 265 10.71 15.92 -7.71
CA ASN A 265 10.82 15.91 -6.25
C ASN A 265 10.04 17.08 -5.68
N THR A 266 8.91 16.82 -5.03
CA THR A 266 8.17 17.90 -4.37
C THR A 266 8.91 18.45 -3.16
N LEU A 267 9.83 17.70 -2.55
CA LEU A 267 10.62 18.10 -1.39
C LEU A 267 12.12 18.16 -1.72
N SER A 268 12.79 19.20 -1.22
CA SER A 268 14.26 19.29 -1.28
C SER A 268 14.91 18.34 -0.29
N ILE A 269 15.72 17.41 -0.81
CA ILE A 269 16.49 16.43 -0.02
C ILE A 269 17.63 17.07 0.79
N LEU A 270 17.95 18.34 0.52
CA LEU A 270 18.93 19.12 1.27
C LEU A 270 18.36 19.72 2.55
N ASP A 271 17.04 19.85 2.65
CA ASP A 271 16.37 20.62 3.72
C ASP A 271 15.43 19.78 4.57
N THR A 272 15.09 18.57 4.13
CA THR A 272 14.01 17.79 4.76
C THR A 272 14.27 16.31 4.60
N GLY A 273 14.34 15.59 5.73
CA GLY A 273 14.35 14.15 5.75
C GLY A 273 13.03 13.54 5.25
N ARG A 274 13.12 12.43 4.51
CA ARG A 274 11.94 11.63 4.16
C ARG A 274 11.29 11.03 5.40
N MET A 275 10.06 10.56 5.26
CA MET A 275 9.39 9.78 6.30
C MET A 275 9.66 8.30 6.08
N PRO A 276 10.36 7.59 6.99
CA PRO A 276 10.56 6.16 6.85
C PRO A 276 9.28 5.34 6.85
N TRP A 277 9.36 4.17 6.23
CA TRP A 277 8.24 3.25 6.07
C TRP A 277 8.61 1.89 6.65
N HIS A 278 8.00 1.58 7.79
CA HIS A 278 8.09 0.28 8.44
C HIS A 278 6.84 -0.54 8.15
N ASP A 279 6.99 -1.76 7.65
CA ASP A 279 5.87 -2.64 7.28
C ASP A 279 6.27 -4.13 7.33
N VAL A 280 5.29 -5.04 7.22
CA VAL A 280 5.49 -6.48 7.32
C VAL A 280 4.78 -7.23 6.18
N HIS A 281 5.54 -8.09 5.50
CA HIS A 281 5.11 -8.85 4.31
C HIS A 281 5.42 -10.31 4.44
N MET A 282 4.81 -11.10 3.55
CA MET A 282 5.24 -12.46 3.33
C MET A 282 5.23 -12.85 1.86
N THR A 283 6.19 -13.67 1.48
CA THR A 283 6.14 -14.50 0.28
C THR A 283 5.84 -15.95 0.67
N LEU A 284 5.06 -16.62 -0.15
CA LEU A 284 4.45 -17.92 0.10
C LEU A 284 4.61 -18.82 -1.12
N VAL A 285 4.96 -20.08 -0.87
CA VAL A 285 4.91 -21.17 -1.85
C VAL A 285 4.26 -22.39 -1.20
N GLY A 286 3.21 -22.92 -1.82
CA GLY A 286 2.50 -24.10 -1.32
C GLY A 286 1.01 -24.08 -1.65
N PRO A 287 0.25 -25.10 -1.21
CA PRO A 287 -1.17 -25.24 -1.55
C PRO A 287 -2.04 -24.03 -1.16
N ALA A 288 -1.68 -23.27 -0.12
CA ALA A 288 -2.41 -22.06 0.27
C ALA A 288 -2.42 -20.96 -0.82
N VAL A 289 -1.51 -21.01 -1.79
CA VAL A 289 -1.51 -20.10 -2.95
C VAL A 289 -2.81 -20.25 -3.75
N LEU A 290 -3.40 -21.45 -3.84
CA LEU A 290 -4.65 -21.64 -4.58
C LEU A 290 -5.84 -20.97 -3.91
N ASP A 291 -5.86 -20.90 -2.57
CA ASP A 291 -6.88 -20.16 -1.82
C ASP A 291 -6.77 -18.64 -2.09
N ILE A 292 -5.54 -18.12 -2.22
CA ILE A 292 -5.29 -16.73 -2.63
C ILE A 292 -5.73 -16.49 -4.08
N VAL A 293 -5.47 -17.45 -4.99
CA VAL A 293 -5.97 -17.37 -6.37
C VAL A 293 -7.49 -17.39 -6.41
N GLN A 294 -8.15 -18.22 -5.60
CA GLN A 294 -9.62 -18.22 -5.50
C GLN A 294 -10.13 -16.82 -5.13
N HIS A 295 -9.52 -16.18 -4.12
CA HIS A 295 -9.87 -14.82 -3.75
C HIS A 295 -9.70 -13.83 -4.92
N PHE A 296 -8.59 -13.90 -5.65
CA PHE A 296 -8.36 -13.08 -6.84
C PHE A 296 -9.41 -13.31 -7.93
N VAL A 297 -9.68 -14.57 -8.28
CA VAL A 297 -10.63 -14.96 -9.33
C VAL A 297 -12.04 -14.51 -9.00
N GLU A 298 -12.48 -14.70 -7.75
CA GLU A 298 -13.78 -14.21 -7.27
C GLU A 298 -13.90 -12.70 -7.44
N ARG A 299 -12.86 -11.94 -7.03
CA ARG A 299 -12.83 -10.48 -7.18
C ARG A 299 -12.85 -10.04 -8.64
N TRP A 300 -11.99 -10.63 -9.46
CA TRP A 300 -11.84 -10.31 -10.88
C TRP A 300 -13.13 -10.55 -11.64
N ASN A 301 -13.72 -11.73 -11.45
CA ASN A 301 -14.97 -12.11 -12.10
C ASN A 301 -16.13 -11.22 -11.64
N GLU A 302 -16.15 -10.78 -10.38
CA GLU A 302 -17.18 -9.84 -9.92
C GLU A 302 -17.01 -8.45 -10.53
N ILE A 303 -15.77 -7.95 -10.67
CA ILE A 303 -15.50 -6.70 -11.38
C ILE A 303 -15.90 -6.82 -12.86
N LYS A 304 -15.54 -7.93 -13.52
CA LYS A 304 -15.92 -8.21 -14.90
C LYS A 304 -17.44 -8.24 -15.04
N LYS A 305 -18.15 -9.02 -14.21
CA LYS A 305 -19.62 -9.11 -14.18
C LYS A 305 -20.27 -7.74 -14.06
N ARG A 306 -19.76 -6.88 -13.19
CA ARG A 306 -20.35 -5.56 -12.87
C ARG A 306 -20.03 -4.48 -13.89
N LYS A 307 -18.84 -4.50 -14.49
CA LYS A 307 -18.32 -3.35 -15.28
C LYS A 307 -17.93 -3.69 -16.69
N TYR A 308 -17.28 -4.83 -16.87
CA TYR A 308 -16.65 -5.25 -18.13
C TYR A 308 -17.36 -6.46 -18.72
N ARG A 309 -18.68 -6.57 -18.48
CA ARG A 309 -19.47 -7.76 -18.82
C ARG A 309 -19.42 -8.06 -20.32
N ASN A 310 -19.50 -7.00 -21.12
CA ASN A 310 -19.52 -7.06 -22.59
C ASN A 310 -18.16 -6.70 -23.21
N ASP A 311 -17.15 -6.42 -22.37
CA ASP A 311 -15.80 -6.13 -22.83
C ASP A 311 -15.03 -7.46 -22.93
N ASN A 312 -14.63 -7.80 -24.15
CA ASN A 312 -13.93 -9.04 -24.45
C ASN A 312 -12.43 -8.93 -24.19
N GLU A 313 -11.89 -7.74 -23.93
CA GLU A 313 -10.50 -7.58 -23.53
C GLU A 313 -10.27 -8.18 -22.14
N PHE A 314 -11.21 -7.97 -21.21
CA PHE A 314 -11.16 -8.59 -19.89
C PHE A 314 -11.68 -10.02 -19.98
N VAL A 315 -10.85 -11.03 -19.70
CA VAL A 315 -11.29 -12.43 -19.77
C VAL A 315 -12.03 -12.85 -18.50
N TRP A 316 -12.94 -13.83 -18.59
CA TRP A 316 -13.39 -14.54 -17.39
C TRP A 316 -12.26 -15.45 -16.92
N LEU A 317 -12.10 -15.60 -15.60
CA LEU A 317 -11.11 -16.51 -15.02
C LEU A 317 -11.78 -17.76 -14.45
N GLY A 318 -11.22 -18.92 -14.76
CA GLY A 318 -11.62 -20.19 -14.16
C GLY A 318 -10.87 -20.45 -12.87
N LEU A 319 -11.52 -21.07 -11.88
CA LEU A 319 -10.83 -21.56 -10.68
C LEU A 319 -9.87 -22.68 -11.08
N PRO A 320 -8.55 -22.56 -10.80
CA PRO A 320 -7.56 -23.45 -11.40
C PRO A 320 -7.47 -24.82 -10.70
N HIS A 321 -8.03 -24.94 -9.49
CA HIS A 321 -8.08 -26.14 -8.66
C HIS A 321 -8.48 -27.39 -9.45
N ASP A 322 -7.81 -28.50 -9.18
CA ASP A 322 -8.21 -29.84 -9.62
C ASP A 322 -9.06 -30.50 -8.53
N VAL A 323 -10.35 -30.70 -8.79
CA VAL A 323 -11.28 -31.26 -7.80
C VAL A 323 -11.37 -32.78 -7.88
N ASP A 324 -10.82 -33.39 -8.93
CA ASP A 324 -10.74 -34.84 -9.04
C ASP A 324 -9.59 -35.33 -8.16
N ALA A 325 -8.47 -34.60 -8.17
CA ALA A 325 -7.34 -34.85 -7.29
C ALA A 325 -7.57 -34.40 -5.83
N ALA A 326 -8.41 -33.39 -5.60
CA ALA A 326 -8.68 -32.85 -4.27
C ALA A 326 -10.19 -32.61 -4.03
N PRO A 327 -11.01 -33.67 -3.99
CA PRO A 327 -12.48 -33.56 -3.95
C PRO A 327 -13.03 -33.00 -2.64
N ASN A 328 -12.25 -33.10 -1.56
CA ASN A 328 -12.66 -32.65 -0.23
C ASN A 328 -12.39 -31.16 0.01
N GLU A 329 -11.80 -30.45 -0.95
CA GLU A 329 -11.51 -29.02 -0.79
C GLU A 329 -12.76 -28.15 -0.89
N PRO A 330 -12.80 -27.00 -0.18
CA PRO A 330 -13.95 -26.09 -0.19
C PRO A 330 -14.39 -25.65 -1.59
N VAL A 331 -13.40 -25.44 -2.46
CA VAL A 331 -13.59 -25.02 -3.83
C VAL A 331 -14.40 -26.01 -4.67
N ALA A 332 -14.38 -27.31 -4.33
CA ALA A 332 -15.14 -28.34 -5.02
C ALA A 332 -16.66 -28.10 -4.92
N ARG A 333 -17.08 -27.42 -3.85
CA ARG A 333 -18.47 -27.01 -3.61
C ARG A 333 -18.72 -25.54 -3.95
N HIS A 334 -17.77 -24.84 -4.59
CA HIS A 334 -17.94 -23.43 -4.90
C HIS A 334 -19.11 -23.21 -5.88
N PRO A 335 -20.08 -22.30 -5.60
CA PRO A 335 -21.32 -22.18 -6.38
C PRO A 335 -21.11 -21.92 -7.88
N HIS A 336 -20.05 -21.19 -8.23
CA HIS A 336 -19.75 -20.86 -9.62
C HIS A 336 -18.69 -21.75 -10.29
N LEU A 337 -18.24 -22.83 -9.64
CA LEU A 337 -17.12 -23.66 -10.12
C LEU A 337 -17.31 -24.12 -11.57
N HIS A 338 -18.40 -24.82 -11.85
CA HIS A 338 -18.68 -25.38 -13.18
C HIS A 338 -18.80 -24.30 -14.25
N ARG A 339 -19.52 -23.21 -13.93
CA ARG A 339 -19.72 -22.09 -14.83
C ARG A 339 -18.40 -21.41 -15.19
N TRP A 340 -17.60 -21.04 -14.19
CA TRP A 340 -16.33 -20.34 -14.41
C TRP A 340 -15.29 -21.23 -15.08
N ARG A 341 -15.31 -22.54 -14.84
CA ARG A 341 -14.49 -23.49 -15.61
C ARG A 341 -14.91 -23.59 -17.08
N ALA A 342 -16.20 -23.50 -17.38
CA ALA A 342 -16.71 -23.61 -18.74
C ALA A 342 -16.42 -22.35 -19.59
N ILE A 343 -16.47 -21.16 -18.99
CA ILE A 343 -16.35 -19.88 -19.73
C ILE A 343 -15.02 -19.16 -19.51
N GLY A 344 -14.29 -19.52 -18.45
CA GLY A 344 -13.10 -18.79 -18.00
C GLY A 344 -11.81 -19.42 -18.50
N HIS A 345 -10.80 -18.59 -18.68
CA HIS A 345 -9.44 -19.05 -18.95
C HIS A 345 -8.87 -19.74 -17.71
N LYS A 346 -8.31 -20.93 -17.88
CA LYS A 346 -7.71 -21.72 -16.80
C LYS A 346 -6.18 -21.72 -16.96
N TYR A 347 -5.50 -21.08 -16.02
CA TYR A 347 -4.05 -21.17 -15.88
C TYR A 347 -3.66 -22.45 -15.14
N LYS A 348 -2.43 -22.95 -15.38
CA LYS A 348 -1.96 -24.20 -14.78
C LYS A 348 -1.89 -24.06 -13.26
N GLN A 349 -2.32 -25.10 -12.54
CA GLN A 349 -2.10 -25.24 -11.10
C GLN A 349 -0.98 -26.27 -10.87
N ARG A 350 -0.23 -26.13 -9.76
CA ARG A 350 0.99 -26.92 -9.49
C ARG A 350 0.95 -27.65 -8.14
N TRP A 351 -0.22 -27.87 -7.56
CA TRP A 351 -0.35 -28.40 -6.19
C TRP A 351 -1.17 -29.68 -6.10
N HIS A 352 -2.25 -29.81 -6.86
CA HIS A 352 -3.11 -30.98 -6.85
C HIS A 352 -2.62 -32.02 -7.85
N GLY A 353 -2.77 -33.31 -7.54
CA GLY A 353 -2.53 -34.41 -8.48
C GLY A 353 -1.06 -34.68 -8.80
N MET A 354 -0.11 -34.14 -8.03
CA MET A 354 1.30 -34.47 -8.15
C MET A 354 1.56 -35.92 -7.74
N THR A 355 1.56 -36.84 -8.70
CA THR A 355 2.11 -38.20 -8.53
C THR A 355 3.62 -38.18 -8.74
N GLU A 356 4.35 -38.99 -7.96
CA GLU A 356 5.78 -39.20 -8.18
C GLU A 356 6.02 -39.73 -9.61
N GLY A 357 6.62 -38.90 -10.47
CA GLY A 357 7.12 -39.33 -11.78
C GLY A 357 6.50 -38.67 -13.01
N ILE A 358 5.40 -37.91 -12.89
CA ILE A 358 4.83 -37.17 -14.04
C ILE A 358 5.24 -35.70 -13.93
N ASP A 359 6.18 -35.32 -14.80
CA ASP A 359 6.56 -33.95 -15.17
C ASP A 359 6.51 -32.93 -14.02
N ARG A 360 7.39 -33.12 -13.01
CA ARG A 360 7.75 -32.00 -12.12
C ARG A 360 8.21 -30.88 -13.02
N ASP A 361 7.45 -29.80 -13.10
CA ASP A 361 7.76 -28.59 -13.89
C ASP A 361 9.21 -28.20 -13.59
N ARG A 362 10.14 -28.63 -14.45
CA ARG A 362 11.59 -28.60 -14.18
C ARG A 362 12.03 -27.14 -14.19
N GLY A 363 11.96 -26.50 -13.03
CA GLY A 363 12.23 -25.06 -12.88
C GLY A 363 11.45 -24.37 -11.76
N PHE A 364 10.37 -24.97 -11.24
CA PHE A 364 9.62 -24.39 -10.12
C PHE A 364 10.05 -24.97 -8.76
N TYR A 365 10.24 -24.08 -7.79
CA TYR A 365 10.60 -24.45 -6.42
C TYR A 365 9.49 -25.28 -5.76
N GLN A 366 9.87 -26.36 -5.07
CA GLN A 366 8.94 -27.20 -4.32
C GLN A 366 9.13 -26.97 -2.81
N PRO A 367 8.03 -26.84 -2.03
CA PRO A 367 8.14 -26.65 -0.60
C PRO A 367 8.89 -27.80 0.08
N ARG A 368 9.70 -27.48 1.10
CA ARG A 368 10.38 -28.50 1.91
C ARG A 368 9.41 -29.39 2.71
N PRO A 369 9.78 -30.61 3.12
CA PRO A 369 8.81 -31.58 3.68
C PRO A 369 8.29 -31.32 5.11
N LYS A 370 8.64 -30.19 5.77
CA LYS A 370 8.28 -29.94 7.19
C LYS A 370 7.90 -28.48 7.41
N ASN A 371 6.77 -28.11 6.81
CA ASN A 371 6.47 -26.73 6.47
C ASN A 371 5.22 -26.17 7.16
N CYS A 372 5.10 -24.85 7.12
CA CYS A 372 4.14 -24.05 7.86
C CYS A 372 2.67 -24.42 7.57
N LYS A 373 1.84 -24.44 8.60
CA LYS A 373 0.38 -24.51 8.50
C LYS A 373 -0.17 -23.11 8.22
N VAL A 374 -0.85 -22.94 7.10
CA VAL A 374 -1.36 -21.64 6.63
C VAL A 374 -2.85 -21.74 6.40
N GLN A 375 -3.61 -20.75 6.87
CA GLN A 375 -5.01 -20.61 6.54
C GLN A 375 -5.26 -19.19 6.04
N VAL A 376 -5.81 -19.05 4.83
CA VAL A 376 -6.17 -17.75 4.29
C VAL A 376 -7.44 -17.25 4.98
N VAL A 377 -7.46 -15.97 5.34
CA VAL A 377 -8.61 -15.27 5.94
C VAL A 377 -8.81 -13.94 5.22
N ARG A 378 -10.03 -13.40 5.24
CA ARG A 378 -10.38 -12.18 4.50
C ARG A 378 -11.49 -11.37 5.16
N SER A 379 -11.65 -10.14 4.68
CA SER A 379 -12.78 -9.26 4.96
C SER A 379 -13.42 -8.86 3.64
N VAL A 380 -14.57 -9.48 3.31
CA VAL A 380 -15.27 -9.26 2.03
C VAL A 380 -16.77 -9.10 2.27
N SER A 381 -17.46 -8.53 1.29
CA SER A 381 -18.91 -8.31 1.28
C SER A 381 -19.42 -8.01 -0.14
N ASP A 382 -20.73 -7.81 -0.32
CA ASP A 382 -21.38 -7.69 -1.64
C ASP A 382 -20.65 -6.68 -2.54
N TRP A 383 -20.36 -5.48 -2.05
CA TRP A 383 -19.75 -4.44 -2.88
C TRP A 383 -18.37 -4.84 -3.45
N SER A 384 -17.67 -5.76 -2.78
CA SER A 384 -16.31 -6.21 -3.13
C SER A 384 -16.29 -7.53 -3.90
N HIS A 385 -17.05 -8.55 -3.47
CA HIS A 385 -16.95 -9.91 -4.01
C HIS A 385 -18.32 -10.50 -4.39
N GLY A 386 -19.41 -9.74 -4.24
CA GLY A 386 -20.75 -10.23 -4.53
C GLY A 386 -21.23 -11.33 -3.59
N VAL A 387 -20.74 -11.33 -2.34
CA VAL A 387 -21.07 -12.33 -1.31
C VAL A 387 -21.52 -11.65 -0.02
N LEU A 388 -22.28 -12.35 0.82
CA LEU A 388 -22.57 -11.89 2.17
C LEU A 388 -21.28 -11.63 2.99
N PRO A 389 -21.33 -10.75 4.01
CA PRO A 389 -20.13 -10.37 4.74
C PRO A 389 -19.36 -11.54 5.36
N GLU A 390 -18.10 -11.71 4.96
CA GLU A 390 -17.13 -12.58 5.61
C GLU A 390 -16.16 -11.72 6.44
N THR A 391 -15.94 -12.11 7.69
CA THR A 391 -15.13 -11.37 8.67
C THR A 391 -14.08 -12.27 9.32
N SER A 392 -13.55 -13.22 8.55
CA SER A 392 -12.66 -14.27 9.06
C SER A 392 -11.33 -13.71 9.62
N ILE A 393 -10.86 -12.55 9.15
CA ILE A 393 -9.72 -11.84 9.77
C ILE A 393 -10.03 -11.46 11.24
N GLN A 394 -11.19 -10.85 11.50
CA GLN A 394 -11.55 -10.45 12.86
C GLN A 394 -11.70 -11.66 13.78
N ASN A 395 -12.33 -12.73 13.28
CA ASN A 395 -12.50 -13.98 14.03
C ASN A 395 -11.13 -14.59 14.38
N ALA A 396 -10.19 -14.58 13.43
CA ALA A 396 -8.83 -15.04 13.66
C ALA A 396 -8.11 -14.23 14.73
N TYR A 397 -8.16 -12.90 14.66
CA TYR A 397 -7.58 -12.02 15.68
C TYR A 397 -8.12 -12.34 17.08
N ILE A 398 -9.45 -12.39 17.23
CA ILE A 398 -10.10 -12.62 18.54
C ILE A 398 -9.67 -13.99 19.10
N GLN A 399 -9.80 -15.06 18.32
CA GLN A 399 -9.46 -16.40 18.79
C GLN A 399 -7.96 -16.52 19.14
N LEU A 400 -7.06 -15.97 18.32
CA LEU A 400 -5.61 -16.00 18.60
C LEU A 400 -5.26 -15.24 19.88
N ILE A 401 -5.92 -14.11 20.15
CA ILE A 401 -5.76 -13.36 21.41
C ILE A 401 -6.25 -14.19 22.59
N GLU A 402 -7.43 -14.79 22.48
CA GLU A 402 -8.02 -15.62 23.54
C GLU A 402 -7.18 -16.86 23.86
N GLU A 403 -6.51 -17.45 22.87
CA GLU A 403 -5.68 -18.64 23.01
C GLU A 403 -4.22 -18.35 23.42
N ALA A 404 -3.76 -17.09 23.30
CA ALA A 404 -2.38 -16.71 23.58
C ALA A 404 -1.95 -17.09 25.01
N LYS A 405 -0.79 -17.74 25.19
CA LYS A 405 -0.35 -18.22 26.52
C LYS A 405 0.59 -17.26 27.25
N TYR A 406 1.51 -16.64 26.53
CA TYR A 406 2.65 -15.93 27.13
C TYR A 406 2.67 -14.44 26.81
N TYR A 407 2.61 -14.07 25.53
CA TYR A 407 2.59 -12.67 25.13
C TYR A 407 1.90 -12.47 23.78
N ILE A 408 1.57 -11.22 23.49
CA ILE A 408 1.07 -10.77 22.20
C ILE A 408 1.91 -9.57 21.76
N TYR A 409 2.36 -9.59 20.50
CA TYR A 409 3.01 -8.47 19.83
C TYR A 409 2.12 -7.99 18.69
N ILE A 410 1.82 -6.69 18.65
CA ILE A 410 0.99 -6.07 17.62
C ILE A 410 1.75 -4.88 17.04
N GLU A 411 2.11 -4.97 15.77
CA GLU A 411 2.41 -3.80 14.93
C GLU A 411 1.19 -3.53 14.05
N ASN A 412 0.67 -2.31 14.10
CA ASN A 412 -0.47 -1.94 13.26
C ASN A 412 -0.48 -0.44 12.99
N GLN A 413 -0.92 -0.05 11.79
CA GLN A 413 -1.08 1.37 11.44
C GLN A 413 -2.16 2.05 12.30
N PHE A 414 -3.20 1.30 12.70
CA PHE A 414 -4.29 1.81 13.51
C PHE A 414 -4.60 0.90 14.71
N PHE A 415 -5.02 1.51 15.81
CA PHE A 415 -5.52 0.80 16.99
C PHE A 415 -6.86 1.34 17.48
N ILE A 416 -7.92 1.05 16.70
CA ILE A 416 -9.28 1.51 16.96
C ILE A 416 -10.20 0.30 17.12
N SER A 417 -10.64 0.06 18.35
CA SER A 417 -11.45 -1.10 18.74
C SER A 417 -12.31 -0.79 19.97
N ALA A 418 -13.36 -1.59 20.18
CA ALA A 418 -14.25 -1.48 21.32
C ALA A 418 -13.98 -2.58 22.36
N THR A 419 -14.15 -2.24 23.64
CA THR A 419 -14.06 -3.20 24.75
C THR A 419 -15.41 -3.79 25.14
N LYS A 420 -16.51 -3.25 24.58
CA LYS A 420 -17.88 -3.70 24.78
C LYS A 420 -18.69 -3.53 23.49
N SER A 421 -19.72 -4.36 23.35
CA SER A 421 -20.68 -4.25 22.25
C SER A 421 -21.60 -3.04 22.40
N GLY A 422 -22.23 -2.62 21.30
CA GLY A 422 -23.19 -1.50 21.30
C GLY A 422 -22.57 -0.11 21.22
N GLU A 423 -21.25 0.00 21.11
CA GLU A 423 -20.55 1.26 20.83
C GLU A 423 -20.55 1.60 19.33
N GLN A 424 -20.14 2.84 19.01
CA GLN A 424 -19.96 3.30 17.63
C GLN A 424 -18.91 2.46 16.88
N VAL A 425 -17.83 2.08 17.58
CA VAL A 425 -16.82 1.14 17.08
C VAL A 425 -17.32 -0.29 17.33
N LYS A 426 -17.32 -1.13 16.30
CA LYS A 426 -18.01 -2.44 16.34
C LYS A 426 -17.09 -3.65 16.50
N ASN A 427 -15.82 -3.55 16.11
CA ASN A 427 -14.89 -4.68 16.24
C ASN A 427 -14.49 -4.86 17.71
N LEU A 428 -14.30 -6.11 18.14
CA LEU A 428 -14.15 -6.51 19.55
C LEU A 428 -12.74 -7.02 19.89
N ILE A 429 -11.72 -6.59 19.13
CA ILE A 429 -10.33 -6.98 19.36
C ILE A 429 -9.84 -6.48 20.73
N ALA A 430 -10.15 -5.23 21.09
CA ALA A 430 -9.81 -4.68 22.41
C ALA A 430 -10.54 -5.40 23.55
N GLN A 431 -11.79 -5.84 23.33
CA GLN A 431 -12.50 -6.67 24.30
C GLN A 431 -11.75 -7.99 24.54
N ALA A 432 -11.35 -8.69 23.48
CA ALA A 432 -10.59 -9.94 23.59
C ALA A 432 -9.26 -9.72 24.35
N LEU A 433 -8.55 -8.62 24.08
CA LEU A 433 -7.32 -8.25 24.81
C LEU A 433 -7.59 -8.04 26.30
N VAL A 434 -8.63 -7.26 26.65
CA VAL A 434 -9.02 -7.03 28.05
C VAL A 434 -9.34 -8.35 28.74
N GLN A 435 -10.20 -9.18 28.15
CA GLN A 435 -10.58 -10.47 28.73
C GLN A 435 -9.37 -11.38 28.92
N ARG A 436 -8.48 -11.44 27.93
CA ARG A 436 -7.27 -12.25 28.01
C ARG A 436 -6.33 -11.77 29.11
N ILE A 437 -6.12 -10.47 29.23
CA ILE A 437 -5.28 -9.85 30.27
C ILE A 437 -5.88 -10.13 31.64
N LEU A 438 -7.18 -9.90 31.82
CA LEU A 438 -7.87 -10.15 33.08
C LEU A 438 -7.75 -11.62 33.47
N ARG A 439 -7.89 -12.58 32.54
CA ARG A 439 -7.68 -13.99 32.83
C ARG A 439 -6.27 -14.27 33.38
N ALA A 440 -5.22 -13.74 32.73
CA ALA A 440 -3.85 -13.88 33.24
C ALA A 440 -3.68 -13.25 34.63
N ALA A 441 -4.30 -12.09 34.86
CA ALA A 441 -4.21 -11.38 36.13
C ALA A 441 -4.84 -12.16 37.28
N HIS A 442 -6.04 -12.72 37.07
CA HIS A 442 -6.72 -13.57 38.06
C HIS A 442 -5.96 -14.85 38.35
N GLU A 443 -5.31 -15.44 37.35
CA GLU A 443 -4.49 -16.66 37.48
C GLU A 443 -3.10 -16.40 38.07
N GLY A 444 -2.69 -15.13 38.24
CA GLY A 444 -1.31 -14.77 38.60
C GLY A 444 -0.27 -15.13 37.54
N ALA A 445 -0.69 -15.34 36.29
CA ALA A 445 0.18 -15.75 35.19
C ALA A 445 0.98 -14.58 34.61
N LYS A 446 2.24 -14.83 34.23
CA LYS A 446 3.05 -13.85 33.50
C LYS A 446 2.55 -13.72 32.06
N PHE A 447 1.92 -12.60 31.75
CA PHE A 447 1.41 -12.30 30.41
C PHE A 447 1.70 -10.85 30.02
N LYS A 448 2.16 -10.61 28.78
CA LYS A 448 2.51 -9.27 28.27
C LYS A 448 1.91 -9.01 26.90
N VAL A 449 1.48 -7.77 26.65
CA VAL A 449 1.00 -7.28 25.37
C VAL A 449 1.81 -6.05 25.01
N VAL A 450 2.45 -6.09 23.85
CA VAL A 450 3.22 -4.98 23.30
C VAL A 450 2.53 -4.54 22.02
N VAL A 451 2.15 -3.26 21.97
CA VAL A 451 1.51 -2.66 20.81
C VAL A 451 2.39 -1.53 20.30
N CYS A 452 2.89 -1.65 19.07
CA CYS A 452 3.65 -0.62 18.39
C CYS A 452 2.77 0.06 17.33
N LEU A 453 2.66 1.39 17.41
CA LEU A 453 1.84 2.22 16.53
C LEU A 453 2.70 3.34 15.94
N PRO A 454 2.31 3.90 14.78
CA PRO A 454 2.84 5.18 14.34
C PRO A 454 2.63 6.24 15.43
N GLU A 455 3.64 7.09 15.66
CA GLU A 455 3.53 8.18 16.63
C GLU A 455 2.36 9.12 16.30
N VAL A 456 2.16 9.36 15.00
CA VAL A 456 1.08 10.16 14.44
C VAL A 456 0.57 9.48 13.16
N PRO A 457 -0.75 9.47 12.89
CA PRO A 457 -1.28 8.96 11.62
C PRO A 457 -0.67 9.69 10.40
N GLY A 458 -0.34 8.94 9.35
CA GLY A 458 0.35 9.41 8.15
C GLY A 458 -0.51 10.23 7.17
N PHE A 459 -1.07 11.35 7.62
CA PHE A 459 -1.76 12.34 6.78
C PHE A 459 -0.93 13.62 6.68
N ALA A 460 -1.04 14.41 5.61
CA ALA A 460 -0.37 15.71 5.54
C ALA A 460 -1.00 16.74 6.48
N GLY A 461 -0.17 17.69 6.96
CA GLY A 461 -0.62 18.87 7.71
C GLY A 461 -0.39 18.81 9.22
N ASP A 462 -0.50 19.97 9.88
CA ASP A 462 -0.19 20.13 11.31
C ASP A 462 -1.22 19.43 12.21
N VAL A 463 -0.75 18.65 13.19
CA VAL A 463 -1.54 17.97 14.23
C VAL A 463 -2.53 18.91 14.93
N LYS A 464 -2.15 20.17 15.15
CA LYS A 464 -2.96 21.19 15.81
C LYS A 464 -4.09 21.73 14.95
N THR A 465 -4.01 21.65 13.64
CA THR A 465 -5.00 22.25 12.73
C THR A 465 -5.82 21.19 11.99
N GLU A 466 -5.24 20.01 11.76
CA GLU A 466 -5.87 18.97 10.95
C GLU A 466 -6.92 18.14 11.68
N SER A 467 -8.16 18.17 11.17
CA SER A 467 -9.32 17.56 11.82
C SER A 467 -9.33 16.02 11.70
N SER A 468 -8.99 15.48 10.53
CA SER A 468 -8.93 14.03 10.28
C SER A 468 -7.94 13.34 11.21
N LEU A 469 -6.76 13.94 11.38
CA LEU A 469 -5.72 13.44 12.26
C LEU A 469 -6.18 13.40 13.71
N LYS A 470 -6.81 14.49 14.19
CA LYS A 470 -7.38 14.55 15.55
C LYS A 470 -8.46 13.51 15.78
N ILE A 471 -9.32 13.24 14.78
CA ILE A 471 -10.39 12.24 14.88
C ILE A 471 -9.78 10.85 15.06
N ILE A 472 -8.79 10.48 14.26
CA ILE A 472 -8.12 9.18 14.35
C ILE A 472 -7.40 9.06 15.69
N MET A 473 -6.61 10.05 16.09
CA MET A 473 -5.94 10.05 17.39
C MET A 473 -6.94 9.94 18.55
N ALA A 474 -8.05 10.67 18.50
CA ALA A 474 -9.11 10.59 19.51
C ALA A 474 -9.72 9.18 19.59
N ALA A 475 -9.95 8.53 18.45
CA ALA A 475 -10.43 7.15 18.40
C ALA A 475 -9.41 6.16 19.00
N GLN A 476 -8.13 6.30 18.67
CA GLN A 476 -7.06 5.47 19.24
C GLN A 476 -6.94 5.65 20.76
N TYR A 477 -6.93 6.90 21.25
CA TYR A 477 -6.89 7.15 22.69
C TYR A 477 -8.14 6.62 23.40
N ARG A 478 -9.31 6.65 22.75
CA ARG A 478 -10.53 6.04 23.29
C ARG A 478 -10.41 4.53 23.47
N THR A 479 -9.73 3.85 22.55
CA THR A 479 -9.44 2.42 22.69
C THR A 479 -8.39 2.16 23.77
N MET A 480 -7.30 2.95 23.80
CA MET A 480 -6.17 2.71 24.70
C MET A 480 -6.45 3.09 26.16
N ASN A 481 -6.83 4.35 26.43
CA ASN A 481 -6.79 4.92 27.78
C ASN A 481 -7.75 6.09 28.11
N ARG A 482 -8.73 6.41 27.27
CA ARG A 482 -9.71 7.49 27.53
C ARG A 482 -11.15 7.04 27.24
N GLY A 483 -12.12 7.68 27.87
CA GLY A 483 -13.54 7.57 27.47
C GLY A 483 -14.39 6.65 28.33
N GLY A 484 -13.90 6.20 29.49
CA GLY A 484 -14.64 5.43 30.49
C GLY A 484 -14.75 3.92 30.20
N SER A 485 -14.45 3.49 28.98
CA SER A 485 -14.47 2.08 28.55
C SER A 485 -13.19 1.65 27.82
N SER A 486 -12.09 2.38 27.91
CA SER A 486 -10.82 1.99 27.28
C SER A 486 -10.19 0.73 27.90
N ILE A 487 -9.21 0.13 27.23
CA ILE A 487 -8.48 -1.04 27.74
C ILE A 487 -7.92 -0.77 29.16
N TYR A 488 -7.27 0.38 29.36
CA TYR A 488 -6.68 0.72 30.66
C TYR A 488 -7.75 0.89 31.75
N GLU A 489 -8.86 1.56 31.43
CA GLU A 489 -9.95 1.77 32.38
C GLU A 489 -10.62 0.43 32.75
N GLN A 490 -10.85 -0.46 31.78
CA GLN A 490 -11.42 -1.78 32.03
C GLN A 490 -10.54 -2.64 32.94
N ILE A 491 -9.22 -2.65 32.72
CA ILE A 491 -8.28 -3.41 33.58
C ILE A 491 -8.25 -2.83 35.00
N ARG A 492 -8.20 -1.49 35.15
CA ARG A 492 -8.22 -0.83 36.46
C ARG A 492 -9.50 -1.07 37.24
N ASN A 493 -10.65 -1.12 36.57
CA ASN A 493 -11.93 -1.40 37.19
C ASN A 493 -11.98 -2.80 37.84
N HIS A 494 -11.08 -3.71 37.45
CA HIS A 494 -10.94 -5.04 38.05
C HIS A 494 -9.80 -5.12 39.08
N GLY A 495 -9.20 -3.99 39.46
CA GLY A 495 -8.20 -3.92 40.53
C GLY A 495 -6.75 -4.18 40.11
N TYR A 496 -6.44 -4.18 38.81
CA TYR A 496 -5.08 -4.43 38.29
C TYR A 496 -4.48 -3.18 37.62
N ASP A 497 -3.14 -3.03 37.65
CA ASP A 497 -2.47 -1.98 36.86
C ASP A 497 -2.30 -2.45 35.41
N PRO A 498 -2.92 -1.79 34.41
CA PRO A 498 -2.73 -2.13 33.00
C PRO A 498 -1.27 -2.11 32.55
N LYS A 499 -0.40 -1.29 33.15
CA LYS A 499 1.03 -1.19 32.77
C LYS A 499 1.83 -2.46 33.06
N ASP A 500 1.31 -3.33 33.91
CA ASP A 500 1.87 -4.64 34.19
C ASP A 500 1.56 -5.66 33.08
N TYR A 501 0.59 -5.38 32.20
CA TYR A 501 0.14 -6.34 31.20
C TYR A 501 0.23 -5.81 29.78
N ILE A 502 -0.07 -4.54 29.52
CA ILE A 502 -0.09 -3.95 28.18
C ILE A 502 0.65 -2.63 28.13
N ARG A 503 1.46 -2.43 27.07
CA ARG A 503 2.18 -1.18 26.80
C ARG A 503 2.10 -0.80 25.34
N PHE A 504 2.04 0.51 25.09
CA PHE A 504 1.99 1.13 23.77
C PHE A 504 3.30 1.85 23.48
N TYR A 505 3.86 1.58 22.31
CA TYR A 505 5.13 2.13 21.82
C TYR A 505 4.93 2.75 20.43
N HIS A 506 5.90 3.55 20.01
CA HIS A 506 6.03 4.04 18.64
C HIS A 506 7.49 4.03 18.23
N LEU A 507 7.73 4.06 16.92
CA LEU A 507 9.07 4.15 16.35
C LEU A 507 9.40 5.60 16.02
N ARG A 508 10.63 5.99 16.31
CA ARG A 508 11.21 7.28 15.95
C ARG A 508 12.70 7.09 15.67
N SER A 509 13.17 7.74 14.62
CA SER A 509 14.56 7.74 14.21
C SER A 509 15.10 9.17 14.15
N TYR A 510 16.40 9.30 13.98
CA TYR A 510 17.11 10.53 13.70
C TYR A 510 18.21 10.25 12.67
N ASP A 511 18.54 11.26 11.88
CA ASP A 511 19.58 11.16 10.86
C ASP A 511 20.27 12.52 10.69
N ARG A 512 21.25 12.60 9.79
CA ARG A 512 21.94 13.84 9.44
C ARG A 512 21.96 14.02 7.94
N ILE A 513 21.60 15.21 7.46
CA ILE A 513 21.79 15.55 6.05
C ILE A 513 23.25 15.98 5.86
N ASN A 514 24.10 15.08 5.33
CA ASN A 514 25.53 15.34 5.12
C ASN A 514 25.82 16.24 3.89
N ALA A 515 25.08 17.35 3.78
CA ALA A 515 25.18 18.27 2.65
C ALA A 515 25.03 19.74 3.10
N PRO A 516 25.91 20.25 3.98
CA PRO A 516 25.81 21.62 4.45
C PRO A 516 25.93 22.60 3.27
N MET A 517 24.91 23.44 3.10
CA MET A 517 24.83 24.33 1.94
C MET A 517 26.00 25.32 1.89
N ALA A 518 26.35 25.94 3.02
CA ALA A 518 27.32 27.03 3.07
C ALA A 518 28.78 26.57 2.88
N SER A 519 29.21 25.51 3.58
CA SER A 519 30.61 25.07 3.55
C SER A 519 30.94 24.05 2.45
N TYR A 520 29.94 23.34 1.91
CA TYR A 520 30.14 22.21 1.00
C TYR A 520 29.41 22.37 -0.34
N ILE A 521 28.07 22.30 -0.36
CA ILE A 521 27.31 22.31 -1.63
C ILE A 521 27.58 23.56 -2.45
N SER A 522 27.57 24.75 -1.84
CA SER A 522 27.85 26.01 -2.56
C SER A 522 29.23 26.04 -3.22
N LYS A 523 30.24 25.35 -2.66
CA LYS A 523 31.57 25.26 -3.31
C LYS A 523 31.54 24.32 -4.50
N ILE A 524 30.82 23.20 -4.41
CA ILE A 524 30.63 22.28 -5.54
C ILE A 524 29.91 23.02 -6.69
N GLU A 525 28.88 23.81 -6.36
CA GLU A 525 28.16 24.62 -7.34
C GLU A 525 29.07 25.67 -7.99
N GLN A 526 29.92 26.36 -7.22
CA GLN A 526 30.90 27.32 -7.74
C GLN A 526 31.94 26.67 -8.65
N ASN A 527 32.46 25.50 -8.27
CA ASN A 527 33.47 24.79 -9.02
C ASN A 527 32.92 24.19 -10.32
N SER A 528 31.70 23.66 -10.29
CA SER A 528 31.06 22.98 -11.43
C SER A 528 30.28 23.93 -12.33
N GLY A 529 29.82 25.08 -11.81
CA GLY A 529 28.82 25.92 -12.45
C GLY A 529 27.48 25.22 -12.66
N VAL A 530 27.17 24.16 -11.90
CA VAL A 530 25.89 23.42 -11.90
C VAL A 530 25.33 23.52 -10.49
N THR A 531 24.07 23.90 -10.34
CA THR A 531 23.40 23.86 -9.04
C THR A 531 23.07 22.41 -8.64
N PHE A 532 22.96 22.14 -7.34
CA PHE A 532 22.58 20.81 -6.86
C PHE A 532 21.23 20.35 -7.44
N HIS A 533 20.28 21.27 -7.54
CA HIS A 533 18.96 21.00 -8.10
C HIS A 533 19.01 20.70 -9.61
N GLU A 534 19.89 21.36 -10.38
CA GLU A 534 20.14 20.99 -11.79
C GLU A 534 20.71 19.59 -11.92
N ALA A 535 21.67 19.21 -11.06
CA ALA A 535 22.23 17.86 -11.04
C ALA A 535 21.17 16.80 -10.66
N GLN A 536 20.34 17.08 -9.65
CA GLN A 536 19.25 16.21 -9.22
C GLN A 536 18.21 15.99 -10.32
N VAL A 537 17.80 17.06 -11.02
CA VAL A 537 16.83 16.95 -12.12
C VAL A 537 17.45 16.26 -13.34
N ALA A 538 18.75 16.44 -13.57
CA ALA A 538 19.49 15.66 -14.56
C ALA A 538 19.52 14.17 -14.20
N LEU A 539 19.72 13.79 -12.93
CA LEU A 539 19.61 12.40 -12.50
C LEU A 539 18.20 11.84 -12.76
N ALA A 540 17.16 12.64 -12.50
CA ALA A 540 15.78 12.25 -12.75
C ALA A 540 15.50 11.92 -14.23
N ARG A 541 16.13 12.62 -15.18
CA ARG A 541 16.07 12.30 -16.60
C ARG A 541 16.59 10.89 -16.91
N GLN A 542 17.64 10.44 -16.21
CA GLN A 542 18.19 9.09 -16.38
C GLN A 542 17.19 8.02 -15.90
N TRP A 543 16.40 8.30 -14.87
CA TRP A 543 15.36 7.39 -14.38
C TRP A 543 14.12 7.35 -15.27
N ILE A 544 13.66 8.50 -15.78
CA ILE A 544 12.58 8.57 -16.78
C ILE A 544 12.97 7.74 -18.01
N GLY A 545 14.23 7.88 -18.44
CA GLY A 545 14.75 7.32 -19.69
C GLY A 545 14.18 8.04 -20.91
N GLN A 546 14.31 7.44 -22.08
CA GLN A 546 13.72 7.94 -23.33
C GLN A 546 12.23 7.58 -23.43
N ASP A 547 11.42 7.94 -22.44
CA ASP A 547 9.97 7.81 -22.56
C ASP A 547 9.45 8.82 -23.60
N PRO A 548 9.01 8.36 -24.80
CA PRO A 548 8.53 9.26 -25.86
C PRO A 548 7.20 9.93 -25.51
N GLN A 549 6.51 9.42 -24.48
CA GLN A 549 5.20 9.86 -24.03
C GLN A 549 5.27 10.75 -22.79
N SER A 550 6.45 10.87 -22.16
CA SER A 550 6.64 11.81 -21.06
C SER A 550 6.50 13.24 -21.58
N THR A 551 5.42 13.90 -21.16
CA THR A 551 5.17 15.33 -21.44
C THR A 551 5.95 16.24 -20.48
N GLN A 552 6.69 15.67 -19.54
CA GLN A 552 7.37 16.41 -18.49
C GLN A 552 8.62 17.07 -19.06
N LYS A 553 8.66 18.41 -19.01
CA LYS A 553 9.79 19.23 -19.49
C LYS A 553 10.55 19.92 -18.36
N GLU A 554 9.95 20.00 -17.19
CA GLU A 554 10.50 20.68 -16.02
C GLU A 554 10.11 19.94 -14.74
N VAL A 555 10.90 20.17 -13.69
CA VAL A 555 10.65 19.69 -12.33
C VAL A 555 10.52 20.89 -11.42
N THR A 556 9.47 20.90 -10.60
CA THR A 556 9.28 21.93 -9.56
C THR A 556 9.59 21.34 -8.19
N LEU A 557 10.63 21.88 -7.55
CA LEU A 557 11.06 21.54 -6.21
C LEU A 557 10.44 22.51 -5.22
N THR A 558 9.91 22.00 -4.11
CA THR A 558 9.45 22.85 -3.00
C THR A 558 10.54 22.90 -1.92
N LEU A 559 10.98 24.11 -1.62
CA LEU A 559 11.84 24.44 -0.50
C LEU A 559 10.94 24.84 0.68
N PRO A 560 10.77 23.97 1.68
CA PRO A 560 9.95 24.31 2.84
C PRO A 560 10.64 25.43 3.64
N SER A 561 9.84 26.38 4.13
CA SER A 561 10.34 27.46 4.99
C SER A 561 10.17 27.04 6.45
N VAL A 562 11.22 27.19 7.27
CA VAL A 562 11.12 26.96 8.72
C VAL A 562 10.15 27.99 9.31
N THR A 563 9.04 27.51 9.87
CA THR A 563 8.09 28.36 10.61
C THR A 563 8.21 28.11 12.11
N GLY A 564 7.66 29.01 12.93
CA GLY A 564 7.58 28.80 14.39
C GLY A 564 6.74 27.57 14.81
N GLU A 565 6.09 26.88 13.87
CA GLU A 565 5.27 25.68 14.09
C GLU A 565 5.90 24.41 13.47
N GLY A 566 7.09 24.51 12.85
CA GLY A 566 7.82 23.40 12.22
C GLY A 566 7.94 23.53 10.68
N ILE A 567 8.34 22.42 10.04
CA ILE A 567 8.49 22.29 8.57
C ILE A 567 7.19 21.67 8.03
N VAL A 568 6.14 22.46 7.82
CA VAL A 568 4.89 21.98 7.20
C VAL A 568 4.51 22.89 6.05
N VAL A 569 4.38 22.34 4.85
CA VAL A 569 3.88 23.09 3.69
C VAL A 569 2.36 22.95 3.64
N SER A 570 1.66 23.80 4.40
CA SER A 570 0.22 23.98 4.23
C SER A 570 -0.04 25.05 3.15
N GLY A 571 -1.22 25.04 2.52
CA GLY A 571 -1.56 26.11 1.57
C GLY A 571 -1.70 27.51 2.19
N LYS A 572 -1.43 27.67 3.50
CA LYS A 572 -1.31 28.96 4.22
C LYS A 572 0.15 29.40 4.44
N THR A 573 1.12 28.53 4.12
CA THR A 573 2.55 28.78 4.32
C THR A 573 3.19 28.96 2.95
N ALA A 574 3.80 30.13 2.70
CA ALA A 574 4.51 30.37 1.44
C ALA A 574 5.72 29.43 1.39
N ALA A 575 5.67 28.42 0.51
CA ALA A 575 6.83 27.63 0.19
C ALA A 575 7.53 28.26 -1.01
N ARG A 576 8.86 28.34 -0.95
CA ARG A 576 9.65 28.80 -2.10
C ARG A 576 9.74 27.64 -3.07
N THR A 577 9.40 27.86 -4.33
CA THR A 577 9.55 26.84 -5.38
C THR A 577 10.73 27.16 -6.28
N VAL A 578 11.41 26.12 -6.75
CA VAL A 578 12.47 26.20 -7.76
C VAL A 578 12.06 25.31 -8.91
N THR A 579 11.94 25.87 -10.11
CA THR A 579 11.62 25.11 -11.32
C THR A 579 12.88 24.97 -12.16
N VAL A 580 13.21 23.73 -12.50
CA VAL A 580 14.43 23.37 -13.24
C VAL A 580 14.05 22.60 -14.50
N PRO A 581 14.57 22.96 -15.68
CA PRO A 581 14.29 22.24 -16.91
C PRO A 581 14.96 20.86 -16.90
N ILE A 582 14.25 19.87 -17.45
CA ILE A 582 14.80 18.51 -17.65
C ILE A 582 15.73 18.53 -18.86
N PRO A 583 16.95 17.97 -18.78
CA PRO A 583 17.85 17.90 -19.93
C PRO A 583 17.23 17.17 -21.14
N GLU A 584 17.48 17.69 -22.34
CA GLU A 584 16.87 17.19 -23.58
C GLU A 584 17.20 15.71 -23.84
N SER A 585 18.46 15.32 -23.56
CA SER A 585 18.96 13.96 -23.77
C SER A 585 19.54 13.36 -22.49
N GLU A 586 19.58 12.02 -22.44
CA GLU A 586 20.21 11.27 -21.36
C GLU A 586 21.73 11.49 -21.31
N GLU A 587 22.36 11.78 -22.45
CA GLU A 587 23.78 12.12 -22.54
C GLU A 587 24.07 13.47 -21.88
N LEU A 588 23.26 14.50 -22.17
CA LEU A 588 23.35 15.79 -21.50
C LEU A 588 23.09 15.66 -20.00
N ALA A 589 22.10 14.85 -19.61
CA ALA A 589 21.83 14.56 -18.21
C ALA A 589 23.05 13.93 -17.50
N ARG A 590 23.68 12.91 -18.10
CA ARG A 590 24.91 12.32 -17.56
C ARG A 590 26.05 13.32 -17.48
N ALA A 591 26.22 14.17 -18.49
CA ALA A 591 27.25 15.20 -18.50
C ALA A 591 27.04 16.24 -17.39
N THR A 592 25.80 16.65 -17.12
CA THR A 592 25.45 17.59 -16.05
C THR A 592 25.74 17.00 -14.67
N VAL A 593 25.31 15.76 -14.41
CA VAL A 593 25.60 15.06 -13.14
C VAL A 593 27.11 14.93 -12.94
N ALA A 594 27.83 14.43 -13.95
CA ALA A 594 29.29 14.27 -13.84
C ALA A 594 30.03 15.61 -13.70
N ARG A 595 29.49 16.71 -14.25
CA ARG A 595 30.07 18.05 -14.06
C ARG A 595 29.88 18.54 -12.63
N PHE A 596 28.72 18.30 -12.04
CA PHE A 596 28.46 18.60 -10.63
C PHE A 596 29.39 17.80 -9.72
N GLU A 597 29.47 16.47 -9.89
CA GLU A 597 30.31 15.58 -9.08
C GLU A 597 31.80 15.98 -9.13
N ARG A 598 32.32 16.32 -10.32
CA ARG A 598 33.69 16.86 -10.46
C ARG A 598 33.90 18.19 -9.75
N GLY A 599 32.85 18.94 -9.47
CA GLY A 599 32.93 20.15 -8.63
C GLY A 599 33.34 19.85 -7.19
N ALA A 600 33.16 18.61 -6.73
CA ALA A 600 33.59 18.15 -5.42
C ALA A 600 35.08 17.77 -5.36
N ASP A 601 35.75 17.64 -6.52
CA ASP A 601 37.17 17.28 -6.61
C ASP A 601 38.02 18.26 -5.79
N GLY A 602 38.77 17.72 -4.82
CA GLY A 602 39.66 18.51 -3.96
C GLY A 602 38.98 19.22 -2.77
N LEU A 603 37.67 19.02 -2.54
CA LEU A 603 36.99 19.51 -1.33
C LEU A 603 37.06 18.47 -0.19
N ARG A 604 36.18 17.47 -0.22
CA ARG A 604 36.17 16.28 0.63
C ARG A 604 35.30 15.23 -0.06
N GLY A 605 35.59 13.96 0.18
CA GLY A 605 34.71 12.86 -0.23
C GLY A 605 33.71 12.49 0.86
N ASP A 606 32.74 11.64 0.50
CA ASP A 606 31.70 11.17 1.42
C ASP A 606 32.14 9.92 2.20
N GLU A 607 33.24 9.25 1.84
CA GLU A 607 33.72 8.00 2.46
C GLU A 607 33.96 8.05 3.98
N PRO A 608 34.38 9.18 4.59
CA PRO A 608 34.59 9.24 6.03
C PRO A 608 33.30 9.34 6.86
N VAL A 609 32.15 9.57 6.23
CA VAL A 609 30.85 9.81 6.88
C VAL A 609 29.87 8.70 6.48
N SER A 610 29.13 8.18 7.45
CA SER A 610 28.08 7.20 7.14
C SER A 610 26.91 7.84 6.40
N ASP A 611 26.33 7.11 5.44
CA ASP A 611 25.15 7.57 4.68
C ASP A 611 23.93 7.86 5.58
N THR A 612 23.80 7.08 6.66
CA THR A 612 22.77 7.28 7.67
C THR A 612 23.32 6.95 9.05
N VAL A 613 23.10 7.84 10.02
CA VAL A 613 23.46 7.57 11.42
C VAL A 613 22.37 6.74 12.13
N ALA A 614 21.21 6.55 11.50
CA ALA A 614 20.14 5.71 12.02
C ALA A 614 20.58 4.24 12.21
N GLN A 615 21.62 3.80 11.48
CA GLN A 615 22.20 2.45 11.60
C GLN A 615 22.64 2.09 13.04
N HIS A 616 23.00 3.08 13.86
CA HIS A 616 23.45 2.85 15.24
C HIS A 616 22.31 2.48 16.18
N MET A 617 21.07 2.85 15.85
CA MET A 617 19.93 2.56 16.73
C MET A 617 19.57 1.07 16.77
N LEU A 618 20.00 0.29 15.77
CA LEU A 618 19.55 -1.09 15.59
C LEU A 618 20.67 -2.12 15.65
N SER A 619 21.90 -1.74 15.34
CA SER A 619 22.99 -2.69 15.15
C SER A 619 23.89 -2.88 16.38
N ASP A 620 23.84 -1.99 17.38
CA ASP A 620 24.69 -1.97 18.60
C ASP A 620 26.21 -2.15 18.35
N ARG A 621 26.67 -2.06 17.09
CA ARG A 621 28.08 -2.33 16.69
C ARG A 621 28.96 -1.09 16.76
N THR A 622 28.37 0.07 16.56
CA THR A 622 29.04 1.36 16.50
C THR A 622 28.19 2.38 17.28
N SER A 623 28.84 3.36 17.90
CA SER A 623 28.14 4.39 18.67
C SER A 623 28.04 5.67 17.86
N LEU A 624 26.99 6.46 18.08
CA LEU A 624 26.84 7.79 17.47
C LEU A 624 28.06 8.70 17.73
N LEU A 625 28.75 8.55 18.87
CA LEU A 625 29.95 9.33 19.21
C LEU A 625 31.16 9.01 18.31
N GLN A 626 31.13 7.90 17.56
CA GLN A 626 32.17 7.52 16.61
C GLN A 626 31.90 8.06 15.21
N GLU A 627 30.71 8.59 14.95
CA GLU A 627 30.35 9.17 13.66
C GLU A 627 31.07 10.49 13.42
N LYS A 628 31.64 10.61 12.22
CA LYS A 628 32.37 11.82 11.83
C LYS A 628 31.39 12.82 11.24
N TRP A 629 31.57 14.07 11.63
CA TRP A 629 30.99 15.22 10.94
C TRP A 629 32.14 16.04 10.36
N LEU A 630 32.07 16.30 9.06
CA LEU A 630 33.12 17.04 8.35
C LEU A 630 32.79 18.53 8.19
N GLY A 631 31.61 18.98 8.61
CA GLY A 631 31.21 20.40 8.64
C GLY A 631 31.54 21.06 9.99
N THR A 632 31.04 22.28 10.21
CA THR A 632 31.17 22.92 11.54
C THR A 632 30.14 22.38 12.54
N PRO A 633 30.35 22.52 13.86
CA PRO A 633 29.34 22.15 14.86
C PRO A 633 28.00 22.88 14.68
N GLU A 634 28.02 24.14 14.24
CA GLU A 634 26.80 24.89 13.92
C GLU A 634 26.09 24.31 12.70
N GLU A 635 26.83 23.85 11.70
CA GLU A 635 26.25 23.16 10.55
C GLU A 635 25.65 21.81 10.96
N GLU A 636 26.30 21.06 11.86
CA GLU A 636 25.75 19.81 12.40
C GLU A 636 24.45 20.04 13.17
N HIS A 637 24.41 21.10 13.98
CA HIS A 637 23.22 21.47 14.76
C HIS A 637 22.04 21.87 13.87
N ASN A 638 22.31 22.45 12.70
CA ASN A 638 21.29 22.92 11.76
C ASN A 638 20.90 21.87 10.71
N ALA A 639 21.60 20.72 10.65
CA ALA A 639 21.44 19.66 9.64
C ALA A 639 20.41 18.60 9.97
#